data_AF-A0A397I5L8-F1
#
_entry.id   AF-A0A397I5L8-F1
#
_cell.length_a   1.000
_cell.length_b   1.000
_cell.length_c   1.000
_cell.angle_alpha   90.00
_cell.angle_beta   90.00
_cell.angle_gamma   90.00
#
_symmetry.space_group_name_H-M   'P 1'
#
loop_
_entity.id
_entity.type
_entity.pdbx_description
1 polymer ?
#
loop_
_entity_poly.entity_id
_entity_poly.type
_entity_poly.pdbx_seq_one_letter_code
_entity_poly.pdbx_strand_id
1 'polypeptide(L)'
;MENIYSNENETINIEEEEFRQYLKLAEMGDSDAQLNLGYCYEKGIETIKDEGKAFQWYLKSAEGGNHIGQDNLGTCYRNGIGTIKDEEKAFQWYLKSAEGGNHMGQLNLGYCYGKGIGTIKDEEKAFRWYLKSAEGGNHIGQDNLGTCYRNGIGTIKDEGKAFQWYLKLAEGGNHVGQLNLGYCYDEGIGTIKDEEKAFRWYLKSAEGGNHIGQLNLGYCYEKGIGTIKDEEKAFQWYLKSAEGGNHMGQLNLGYCYEKGIGTIKDEKKAFRWYLKSAEGGNHMGQLNLGYCYEKGIGTIKDEKKAFRWYLKSAEGGNHIGQDNLGTCYRKGIGTIKDEGKAFQWYLKSAEGGSSEGQLNLGYCYRKGIGTTKDEGKAFQWYLKSAEGRNHIGQNNLGNCYLNGIGTIKDEGKAFQWYLKLAEGGNHVGQLNLGYCYEKGIGTIKDEEKAFQWYLKSAEGGNHMGQLNLGYCYEKGIGTIKDEKKAFRWYLKSAEGGNHMGQLNLGYCYGKGIGTIKDEEKAFQWYLKSAEGGNHIGQDNLGTSYRNGIGTIKDEGKAFRWYLKSAEGGNHMGQLNLGYCYDEGIGTIKDEEKAFRWYLKSAEGENHIGQLNLGYCYEKGIGTIKDEEKAFRWYLKSAEGGNHMGRSNLGYFYEKGIGTIKDEGKAFRWYLKSAEGGNHIGQNNLGYCYHNGIGTIKDEGKAFQWFLKSAEGGEKFGQSSVEYFYRNEILHVKKKKNKLEHQCINCENLNQLNNTCSDCKLIKMSKWTSGNYDVDNIIQMTQSDENANEWEIWRWIDYSKLKNIEYLAEGGFGSIWKAEWIDMPEEVFEFYKSNIVALKKLKNSQEISSEFLKELTANFQCRDKYVLPILGITQDSMTKEYAIVLRHMKNGNLRDFLDQNKSLPWIERLWLLNSFIRGLKFIHSKGFIHRDIHPGNLMITEIPNNSKYKFIRLGDLGLCRLANETSSSEAYGVLPYIAPEVLNKYQYSQASDIYSVGIIMWFISTGKRPFANRAYNAELAVDIFNGLWLKTNKNTPQCYIELMEKCWHKDPSERPSAETIYDISENWIEDLLYDKKSADSIMFLNTEQKMHDLGEVVDLSSAETAHSEAYITSKLLPSDFNNLHIDNLNFDGHR
;
A
#
# COMPACT_ATOMS: atom_id res chain seq x y z
N MET A 1 -30.35 -64.66 -57.77
CA MET A 1 -30.18 -65.93 -58.51
C MET A 1 -29.78 -65.57 -59.93
N GLU A 2 -28.65 -66.11 -60.37
CA GLU A 2 -28.17 -66.39 -61.74
C GLU A 2 -28.19 -65.23 -62.79
N ASN A 3 -27.04 -64.77 -63.33
CA ASN A 3 -26.20 -65.33 -64.42
C ASN A 3 -27.05 -65.59 -65.71
N ILE A 4 -26.77 -65.10 -66.93
CA ILE A 4 -25.53 -65.08 -67.74
C ILE A 4 -25.84 -64.36 -69.09
N TYR A 5 -24.86 -63.60 -69.63
CA TYR A 5 -24.40 -63.41 -71.03
C TYR A 5 -25.40 -63.37 -72.20
N SER A 6 -25.20 -62.69 -73.33
CA SER A 6 -24.15 -61.86 -73.92
C SER A 6 -24.68 -61.46 -75.30
N ASN A 7 -24.36 -60.26 -75.77
CA ASN A 7 -24.10 -60.01 -77.19
C ASN A 7 -23.20 -58.78 -77.29
N GLU A 8 -21.93 -58.98 -76.95
CA GLU A 8 -20.82 -58.15 -77.42
C GLU A 8 -20.37 -58.75 -78.75
N ASN A 9 -20.54 -58.01 -79.86
CA ASN A 9 -19.65 -57.99 -81.03
C ASN A 9 -20.27 -57.25 -82.23
N GLU A 10 -20.67 -55.99 -82.03
CA GLU A 10 -20.99 -55.09 -83.15
C GLU A 10 -20.65 -53.61 -82.82
N THR A 11 -19.56 -53.40 -82.08
CA THR A 11 -19.03 -52.06 -81.76
C THR A 11 -17.50 -52.04 -81.93
N ILE A 12 -17.00 -52.72 -82.97
CA ILE A 12 -15.65 -52.50 -83.46
C ILE A 12 -15.68 -51.20 -84.29
N ASN A 13 -15.23 -50.13 -83.61
CA ASN A 13 -14.47 -48.98 -84.09
C ASN A 13 -14.99 -48.12 -85.26
N ILE A 14 -15.87 -47.17 -84.93
CA ILE A 14 -16.11 -45.96 -85.74
C ILE A 14 -14.88 -45.01 -85.66
N GLU A 15 -14.21 -44.91 -84.50
CA GLU A 15 -13.09 -43.97 -84.28
C GLU A 15 -11.77 -44.41 -84.95
N GLU A 16 -11.48 -45.72 -85.02
CA GLU A 16 -10.29 -46.24 -85.72
C GLU A 16 -10.44 -46.16 -87.25
N GLU A 17 -11.67 -46.28 -87.76
CA GLU A 17 -11.98 -46.11 -89.17
C GLU A 17 -11.86 -44.64 -89.60
N GLU A 18 -12.30 -43.70 -88.75
CA GLU A 18 -12.07 -42.25 -88.92
C GLU A 18 -10.58 -41.90 -88.92
N PHE A 19 -9.78 -42.44 -87.99
CA PHE A 19 -8.33 -42.21 -87.97
C PHE A 19 -7.66 -42.68 -89.27
N ARG A 20 -7.99 -43.88 -89.75
CA ARG A 20 -7.48 -44.42 -91.02
C ARG A 20 -7.92 -43.58 -92.23
N GLN A 21 -9.12 -43.02 -92.18
CA GLN A 21 -9.63 -42.12 -93.21
C GLN A 21 -8.89 -40.77 -93.20
N TYR A 22 -8.65 -40.17 -92.03
CA TYR A 22 -7.81 -38.98 -91.90
C TYR A 22 -6.40 -39.23 -92.41
N LEU A 23 -5.79 -40.38 -92.08
CA LEU A 23 -4.46 -40.73 -92.57
C LEU A 23 -4.41 -40.76 -94.11
N LYS A 24 -5.37 -41.44 -94.74
CA LYS A 24 -5.45 -41.54 -96.20
C LYS A 24 -5.67 -40.18 -96.87
N LEU A 25 -6.61 -39.37 -96.37
CA LEU A 25 -6.90 -38.04 -96.93
C LEU A 25 -5.76 -37.05 -96.68
N ALA A 26 -5.11 -37.13 -95.52
CA ALA A 26 -3.98 -36.28 -95.18
C ALA A 26 -2.76 -36.54 -96.08
N GLU A 27 -2.51 -37.81 -96.43
CA GLU A 27 -1.49 -38.21 -97.41
C GLU A 27 -1.81 -37.73 -98.83
N MET A 28 -3.10 -37.59 -99.16
CA MET A 28 -3.57 -37.02 -100.43
C MET A 28 -3.53 -35.48 -100.48
N GLY A 29 -3.09 -34.81 -99.40
CA GLY A 29 -2.92 -33.36 -99.36
C GLY A 29 -4.10 -32.58 -98.79
N ASP A 30 -5.13 -33.24 -98.24
CA ASP A 30 -6.28 -32.56 -97.64
C ASP A 30 -5.90 -31.87 -96.32
N SER A 31 -6.05 -30.55 -96.26
CA SER A 31 -5.58 -29.73 -95.14
C SER A 31 -6.37 -29.94 -93.84
N ASP A 32 -7.64 -30.35 -93.93
CA ASP A 32 -8.50 -30.59 -92.77
C ASP A 32 -8.21 -31.97 -92.16
N ALA A 33 -8.00 -32.97 -93.00
CA ALA A 33 -7.52 -34.28 -92.59
C ALA A 33 -6.12 -34.20 -91.95
N GLN A 34 -5.23 -33.37 -92.49
CA GLN A 34 -3.91 -33.11 -91.89
C GLN A 34 -4.01 -32.45 -90.51
N LEU A 35 -4.93 -31.49 -90.34
CA LEU A 35 -5.20 -30.87 -89.04
C LEU A 35 -5.67 -31.93 -88.02
N ASN A 36 -6.68 -32.72 -88.37
CA ASN A 36 -7.26 -33.73 -87.48
C ASN A 36 -6.24 -34.81 -87.12
N LEU A 37 -5.41 -35.23 -88.08
CA LEU A 37 -4.34 -36.18 -87.84
C LEU A 37 -3.26 -35.61 -86.90
N GLY A 38 -2.92 -34.33 -87.04
CA GLY A 38 -2.04 -33.62 -86.10
C GLY A 38 -2.61 -33.61 -84.68
N TYR A 39 -3.92 -33.39 -84.53
CA TYR A 39 -4.62 -33.44 -83.25
C TYR A 39 -4.63 -34.84 -82.63
N CYS A 40 -4.89 -35.89 -83.43
CA CYS A 40 -4.82 -37.27 -82.97
C CYS A 40 -3.43 -37.61 -82.41
N TYR A 41 -2.35 -37.21 -83.09
CA TYR A 41 -0.98 -37.41 -82.60
C TYR A 41 -0.64 -36.55 -81.36
N GLU A 42 -1.19 -35.34 -81.25
CA GLU A 42 -0.98 -34.49 -80.08
C GLU A 42 -1.65 -35.06 -78.82
N LYS A 43 -2.87 -35.61 -78.97
CA LYS A 43 -3.67 -36.15 -77.86
C LYS A 43 -3.46 -37.65 -77.62
N GLY A 44 -2.88 -38.37 -78.56
CA GLY A 44 -2.78 -39.84 -78.51
C GLY A 44 -4.15 -40.52 -78.68
N ILE A 45 -5.03 -39.93 -79.50
CA ILE A 45 -6.35 -40.51 -79.81
C ILE A 45 -6.16 -41.53 -80.92
N GLU A 46 -6.51 -42.79 -80.67
CA GLU A 46 -6.33 -43.92 -81.60
C GLU A 46 -4.88 -44.11 -82.11
N THR A 47 -3.91 -43.46 -81.47
CA THR A 47 -2.48 -43.53 -81.79
C THR A 47 -1.63 -43.21 -80.56
N ILE A 48 -0.33 -43.48 -80.61
CA ILE A 48 0.58 -43.08 -79.53
C ILE A 48 0.85 -41.58 -79.67
N LYS A 49 0.74 -40.85 -78.55
CA LYS A 49 1.09 -39.43 -78.49
C LYS A 49 2.50 -39.20 -79.06
N ASP A 50 2.59 -38.39 -80.10
CA ASP A 50 3.84 -38.08 -80.82
C ASP A 50 3.84 -36.61 -81.23
N GLU A 51 4.48 -35.78 -80.40
CA GLU A 51 4.52 -34.33 -80.61
C GLU A 51 5.27 -33.94 -81.89
N GLY A 52 6.26 -34.76 -82.31
CA GLY A 52 6.99 -34.55 -83.55
C GLY A 52 6.10 -34.76 -84.77
N LYS A 53 5.32 -35.85 -84.80
CA LYS A 53 4.34 -36.10 -85.87
C LYS A 53 3.20 -35.08 -85.85
N ALA A 54 2.70 -34.71 -84.66
CA ALA A 54 1.70 -33.66 -84.53
C ALA A 54 2.17 -32.35 -85.18
N PHE A 55 3.40 -31.92 -84.87
CA PHE A 55 4.03 -30.75 -85.48
C PHE A 55 4.12 -30.86 -86.99
N GLN A 56 4.58 -31.99 -87.53
CA GLN A 56 4.72 -32.18 -88.99
C GLN A 56 3.38 -32.12 -89.72
N TRP A 57 2.32 -32.67 -89.13
CA TRP A 57 0.97 -32.63 -89.73
C TRP A 57 0.32 -31.25 -89.61
N TYR A 58 0.49 -30.55 -88.47
CA TYR A 58 0.08 -29.15 -88.35
C TYR A 58 0.85 -28.24 -89.31
N LEU A 59 2.13 -28.50 -89.55
CA LEU A 59 2.92 -27.77 -90.54
C LEU A 59 2.35 -27.92 -91.95
N LYS A 60 2.08 -29.16 -92.39
CA LYS A 60 1.47 -29.43 -93.70
C LYS A 60 0.08 -28.79 -93.83
N SER A 61 -0.76 -28.91 -92.79
CA SER A 61 -2.09 -28.31 -92.76
C SER A 61 -2.04 -26.77 -92.86
N ALA A 62 -1.11 -26.15 -92.12
CA ALA A 62 -0.91 -24.71 -92.11
C ALA A 62 -0.38 -24.18 -93.46
N GLU A 63 0.55 -24.91 -94.08
CA GLU A 63 1.08 -24.63 -95.42
C GLU A 63 0.01 -24.83 -96.51
N GLY A 64 -0.89 -25.80 -96.33
CA GLY A 64 -2.09 -26.02 -97.16
C GLY A 64 -3.16 -24.93 -97.02
N GLY A 65 -2.97 -23.95 -96.14
CA GLY A 65 -3.85 -22.78 -95.99
C GLY A 65 -4.93 -22.90 -94.93
N ASN A 66 -5.02 -24.02 -94.20
CA ASN A 66 -6.02 -24.17 -93.13
C ASN A 66 -5.70 -23.25 -91.94
N HIS A 67 -6.63 -22.35 -91.62
CA HIS A 67 -6.42 -21.34 -90.58
C HIS A 67 -6.36 -21.90 -89.15
N ILE A 68 -7.02 -23.02 -88.86
CA ILE A 68 -6.92 -23.71 -87.56
C ILE A 68 -5.55 -24.42 -87.47
N GLY A 69 -5.08 -25.03 -88.56
CA GLY A 69 -3.73 -25.59 -88.68
C GLY A 69 -2.65 -24.53 -88.46
N GLN A 70 -2.84 -23.33 -89.01
CA GLN A 70 -1.94 -22.18 -88.77
C GLN A 70 -1.91 -21.76 -87.30
N ASP A 71 -3.05 -21.75 -86.59
CA ASP A 71 -3.09 -21.43 -85.15
C ASP A 71 -2.42 -22.50 -84.28
N ASN A 72 -2.68 -23.78 -84.59
CA ASN A 72 -2.06 -24.91 -83.89
C ASN A 72 -0.54 -24.92 -84.10
N LEU A 73 -0.08 -24.66 -85.32
CA LEU A 73 1.34 -24.53 -85.62
C LEU A 73 1.98 -23.34 -84.87
N GLY A 74 1.28 -22.20 -84.79
CA GLY A 74 1.69 -21.07 -83.96
C GLY A 74 1.86 -21.46 -82.48
N THR A 75 0.94 -22.29 -81.97
CA THR A 75 0.99 -22.82 -80.60
C THR A 75 2.15 -23.79 -80.40
N CYS A 76 2.45 -24.65 -81.39
CA CYS A 76 3.64 -25.49 -81.35
C CYS A 76 4.92 -24.68 -81.23
N TYR A 77 5.08 -23.63 -82.04
CA TYR A 77 6.24 -22.74 -81.95
C TYR A 77 6.29 -21.95 -80.65
N ARG A 78 5.15 -21.47 -80.13
CA ARG A 78 5.11 -20.73 -78.85
C ARG A 78 5.54 -21.58 -77.67
N ASN A 79 5.12 -22.85 -77.66
CA ASN A 79 5.31 -23.75 -76.52
C ASN A 79 6.46 -24.75 -76.69
N GLY A 80 7.06 -24.85 -77.89
CA GLY A 80 8.07 -25.85 -78.21
C GLY A 80 7.53 -27.28 -78.34
N ILE A 81 6.28 -27.45 -78.79
CA ILE A 81 5.66 -28.78 -78.96
C ILE A 81 6.11 -29.36 -80.29
N GLY A 82 6.91 -30.44 -80.25
CA GLY A 82 7.46 -31.09 -81.44
C GLY A 82 8.51 -30.29 -82.22
N THR A 83 8.90 -29.10 -81.72
CA THR A 83 9.88 -28.18 -82.31
C THR A 83 10.57 -27.34 -81.23
N ILE A 84 11.59 -26.57 -81.59
CA ILE A 84 12.21 -25.58 -80.69
C ILE A 84 11.27 -24.37 -80.57
N LYS A 85 11.14 -23.82 -79.36
CA LYS A 85 10.37 -22.61 -79.08
C LYS A 85 10.88 -21.42 -79.94
N ASP A 86 9.98 -20.79 -80.69
CA ASP A 86 10.26 -19.68 -81.60
C ASP A 86 9.08 -18.69 -81.59
N GLU A 87 9.21 -17.60 -80.82
CA GLU A 87 8.11 -16.65 -80.62
C GLU A 87 7.80 -15.82 -81.88
N GLU A 88 8.81 -15.56 -82.72
CA GLU A 88 8.64 -14.82 -83.96
C GLU A 88 7.85 -15.65 -84.98
N LYS A 89 8.21 -16.93 -85.15
CA LYS A 89 7.42 -17.84 -86.01
C LYS A 89 6.01 -18.06 -85.46
N ALA A 90 5.85 -18.19 -84.15
CA ALA A 90 4.53 -18.26 -83.53
C ALA A 90 3.67 -17.05 -83.91
N PHE A 91 4.22 -15.84 -83.77
CA PHE A 91 3.55 -14.61 -84.16
C PHE A 91 3.15 -14.59 -85.64
N GLN A 92 4.05 -14.97 -86.55
CA GLN A 92 3.76 -14.98 -87.99
C GLN A 92 2.63 -15.95 -88.36
N TRP A 93 2.58 -17.13 -87.74
CA TRP A 93 1.52 -18.11 -87.98
C TRP A 93 0.18 -17.71 -87.36
N TYR A 94 0.20 -17.13 -86.15
CA TYR A 94 -1.00 -16.52 -85.57
C TYR A 94 -1.52 -15.36 -86.42
N LEU A 95 -0.64 -14.55 -87.02
CA LEU A 95 -1.03 -13.47 -87.91
C LEU A 95 -1.77 -14.01 -89.14
N LYS A 96 -1.21 -15.00 -89.84
CA LYS A 96 -1.86 -15.65 -90.99
C LYS A 96 -3.21 -16.26 -90.62
N SER A 97 -3.28 -16.94 -89.48
CA SER A 97 -4.52 -17.52 -88.96
C SER A 97 -5.58 -16.46 -88.67
N ALA A 98 -5.19 -15.36 -88.02
CA ALA A 98 -6.08 -14.26 -87.65
C ALA A 98 -6.61 -13.49 -88.87
N GLU A 99 -5.76 -13.26 -89.87
CA GLU A 99 -6.12 -12.63 -91.15
C GLU A 99 -7.07 -13.52 -91.96
N GLY A 100 -6.92 -14.85 -91.86
CA GLY A 100 -7.85 -15.84 -92.41
C GLY A 100 -9.19 -15.93 -91.69
N GLY A 101 -9.44 -15.12 -90.66
CA GLY A 101 -10.72 -15.05 -89.96
C GLY A 101 -10.89 -16.05 -88.82
N ASN A 102 -9.87 -16.84 -88.46
CA ASN A 102 -9.94 -17.73 -87.30
C ASN A 102 -9.98 -16.92 -85.99
N HIS A 103 -11.08 -17.02 -85.26
CA HIS A 103 -11.28 -16.28 -84.01
C HIS A 103 -10.30 -16.70 -82.90
N MET A 104 -9.75 -17.93 -82.93
CA MET A 104 -8.68 -18.36 -82.01
C MET A 104 -7.34 -17.76 -82.40
N GLY A 105 -7.02 -17.73 -83.71
CA GLY A 105 -5.87 -17.01 -84.24
C GLY A 105 -5.90 -15.52 -83.89
N GLN A 106 -7.07 -14.88 -84.02
CA GLN A 106 -7.27 -13.47 -83.62
C GLN A 106 -7.03 -13.25 -82.12
N LEU A 107 -7.50 -14.17 -81.26
CA LEU A 107 -7.24 -14.13 -79.81
C LEU A 107 -5.75 -14.25 -79.51
N ASN A 108 -5.08 -15.26 -80.08
CA ASN A 108 -3.66 -15.52 -79.86
C ASN A 108 -2.79 -14.37 -80.39
N LEU A 109 -3.15 -13.78 -81.52
CA LEU A 109 -2.48 -12.59 -82.05
C LEU A 109 -2.68 -11.36 -81.14
N GLY A 110 -3.90 -11.15 -80.64
CA GLY A 110 -4.18 -10.12 -79.65
C GLY A 110 -3.34 -10.29 -78.38
N TYR A 111 -3.18 -11.53 -77.91
CA TYR A 111 -2.30 -11.87 -76.79
C TYR A 111 -0.83 -11.58 -77.08
N CYS A 112 -0.35 -11.90 -78.29
CA CYS A 112 1.02 -11.59 -78.68
C CYS A 112 1.29 -10.09 -78.67
N TYR A 113 0.39 -9.26 -79.22
CA TYR A 113 0.50 -7.80 -79.14
C TYR A 113 0.40 -7.28 -77.70
N GLY A 114 -0.49 -7.84 -76.87
CA GLY A 114 -0.66 -7.41 -75.48
C GLY A 114 0.54 -7.73 -74.58
N LYS A 115 1.30 -8.78 -74.89
CA LYS A 115 2.47 -9.23 -74.11
C LYS A 115 3.82 -8.94 -74.78
N GLY A 116 3.84 -8.54 -76.05
CA GLY A 116 5.07 -8.38 -76.83
C GLY A 116 5.75 -9.71 -77.18
N ILE A 117 4.97 -10.77 -77.44
CA ILE A 117 5.50 -12.10 -77.80
C ILE A 117 5.71 -12.15 -79.31
N GLY A 118 6.96 -12.31 -79.75
CA GLY A 118 7.33 -12.31 -81.18
C GLY A 118 7.10 -10.98 -81.90
N THR A 119 6.75 -9.91 -81.18
CA THR A 119 6.47 -8.56 -81.68
C THR A 119 6.65 -7.52 -80.58
N ILE A 120 6.58 -6.23 -80.91
CA ILE A 120 6.59 -5.15 -79.91
C ILE A 120 5.20 -5.07 -79.26
N LYS A 121 5.17 -4.86 -77.94
CA LYS A 121 3.93 -4.67 -77.19
C LYS A 121 3.12 -3.49 -77.76
N ASP A 122 1.86 -3.74 -78.13
CA ASP A 122 0.96 -2.77 -78.74
C ASP A 122 -0.48 -3.03 -78.24
N GLU A 123 -0.91 -2.25 -77.25
CA GLU A 123 -2.21 -2.47 -76.58
C GLU A 123 -3.39 -2.12 -77.49
N GLU A 124 -3.25 -1.16 -78.40
CA GLU A 124 -4.30 -0.76 -79.34
C GLU A 124 -4.54 -1.87 -80.37
N LYS A 125 -3.48 -2.47 -80.92
CA LYS A 125 -3.62 -3.64 -81.79
C LYS A 125 -4.16 -4.85 -81.04
N ALA A 126 -3.72 -5.08 -79.80
CA ALA A 126 -4.27 -6.15 -78.96
C ALA A 126 -5.78 -5.99 -78.79
N PHE A 127 -6.25 -4.79 -78.44
CA PHE A 127 -7.67 -4.45 -78.31
C PHE A 127 -8.44 -4.73 -79.62
N ARG A 128 -7.93 -4.26 -80.76
CA ARG A 128 -8.60 -4.47 -82.07
C ARG A 128 -8.73 -5.95 -82.42
N TRP A 129 -7.74 -6.77 -82.11
CA TRP A 129 -7.79 -8.22 -82.36
C TRP A 129 -8.68 -8.97 -81.37
N TYR A 130 -8.69 -8.58 -80.09
CA TYR A 130 -9.67 -9.08 -79.12
C TYR A 130 -11.10 -8.72 -79.51
N LEU A 131 -11.33 -7.51 -80.04
CA LEU A 131 -12.63 -7.11 -80.54
C LEU A 131 -13.12 -8.04 -81.66
N LYS A 132 -12.28 -8.27 -82.68
CA LYS A 132 -12.61 -9.20 -83.78
C LYS A 132 -12.89 -10.62 -83.27
N SER A 133 -12.06 -11.13 -82.35
CA SER A 133 -12.25 -12.45 -81.74
C SER A 133 -13.56 -12.54 -80.94
N ALA A 134 -13.89 -11.50 -80.18
CA ALA A 134 -15.10 -11.41 -79.38
C ALA A 134 -16.38 -11.32 -80.24
N GLU A 135 -16.34 -10.55 -81.32
CA GLU A 135 -17.40 -10.44 -82.33
C GLU A 135 -17.60 -11.76 -83.07
N GLY A 136 -16.52 -12.50 -83.32
CA GLY A 136 -16.54 -13.88 -83.84
C GLY A 136 -17.07 -14.93 -82.86
N GLY A 137 -17.53 -14.53 -81.67
CA GLY A 137 -18.15 -15.42 -80.69
C GLY A 137 -17.19 -16.13 -79.74
N ASN A 138 -15.88 -15.83 -79.78
CA ASN A 138 -14.92 -16.47 -78.87
C ASN A 138 -15.11 -15.95 -77.44
N HIS A 139 -15.41 -16.85 -76.51
CA HIS A 139 -15.68 -16.51 -75.11
C HIS A 139 -14.47 -15.91 -74.38
N ILE A 140 -13.24 -16.34 -74.68
CA ILE A 140 -12.00 -15.77 -74.12
C ILE A 140 -11.74 -14.37 -74.72
N GLY A 141 -12.04 -14.19 -76.01
CA GLY A 141 -12.01 -12.89 -76.68
C GLY A 141 -12.98 -11.90 -76.03
N GLN A 142 -14.22 -12.33 -75.74
CA GLN A 142 -15.23 -11.52 -75.05
C GLN A 142 -14.79 -11.12 -73.64
N ASP A 143 -14.19 -12.04 -72.88
CA ASP A 143 -13.67 -11.77 -71.54
C ASP A 143 -12.50 -10.77 -71.55
N ASN A 144 -11.53 -10.98 -72.46
CA ASN A 144 -10.40 -10.07 -72.65
C ASN A 144 -10.87 -8.68 -73.09
N LEU A 145 -11.86 -8.61 -73.98
CA LEU A 145 -12.43 -7.34 -74.43
C LEU A 145 -13.15 -6.61 -73.30
N GLY A 146 -13.95 -7.31 -72.49
CA GLY A 146 -14.56 -6.75 -71.28
C GLY A 146 -13.51 -6.18 -70.32
N THR A 147 -12.39 -6.91 -70.15
CA THR A 147 -11.26 -6.46 -69.33
C THR A 147 -10.56 -5.23 -69.91
N CYS A 148 -10.41 -5.17 -71.24
CA CYS A 148 -9.83 -4.00 -71.92
C CYS A 148 -10.69 -2.76 -71.69
N TYR A 149 -12.01 -2.85 -71.83
CA TYR A 149 -12.93 -1.75 -71.54
C TYR A 149 -12.93 -1.35 -70.06
N ARG A 150 -12.92 -2.32 -69.13
CA ARG A 150 -12.89 -2.04 -67.68
C ARG A 150 -11.64 -1.27 -67.26
N ASN A 151 -10.48 -1.62 -67.84
CA ASN A 151 -9.19 -1.09 -67.43
C ASN A 151 -8.65 0.01 -68.37
N GLY A 152 -9.30 0.28 -69.50
CA GLY A 152 -8.81 1.21 -70.53
C GLY A 152 -7.55 0.72 -71.26
N ILE A 153 -7.42 -0.60 -71.48
CA ILE A 153 -6.25 -1.18 -72.17
C ILE A 153 -6.48 -1.11 -73.68
N GLY A 154 -5.66 -0.34 -74.38
CA GLY A 154 -5.78 -0.15 -75.83
C GLY A 154 -7.03 0.60 -76.30
N THR A 155 -7.83 1.12 -75.37
CA THR A 155 -9.08 1.88 -75.60
C THR A 155 -9.37 2.81 -74.42
N ILE A 156 -10.35 3.70 -74.54
CA ILE A 156 -10.81 4.52 -73.41
C ILE A 156 -11.58 3.61 -72.43
N LYS A 157 -11.32 3.78 -71.13
CA LYS A 157 -12.04 3.08 -70.05
C LYS A 157 -13.55 3.32 -70.18
N ASP A 158 -14.32 2.24 -70.31
CA ASP A 158 -15.78 2.24 -70.49
C ASP A 158 -16.39 1.08 -69.71
N GLU A 159 -16.79 1.33 -68.47
CA GLU A 159 -17.33 0.30 -67.59
C GLU A 159 -18.70 -0.21 -68.05
N GLY A 160 -19.48 0.62 -68.75
CA GLY A 160 -20.77 0.22 -69.31
C GLY A 160 -20.62 -0.83 -70.42
N LYS A 161 -19.64 -0.65 -71.32
CA LYS A 161 -19.31 -1.66 -72.33
C LYS A 161 -18.70 -2.91 -71.72
N ALA A 162 -17.85 -2.77 -70.70
CA ALA A 162 -17.33 -3.93 -69.97
C ALA A 162 -18.46 -4.78 -69.39
N PHE A 163 -19.42 -4.13 -68.72
CA PHE A 163 -20.61 -4.78 -68.18
C PHE A 163 -21.42 -5.51 -69.26
N GLN A 164 -21.66 -4.89 -70.42
CA GLN A 164 -22.40 -5.51 -71.52
C GLN A 164 -21.71 -6.77 -72.06
N TRP A 165 -20.39 -6.75 -72.22
CA TRP A 165 -19.64 -7.92 -72.68
C TRP A 165 -19.63 -9.05 -71.65
N TYR A 166 -19.44 -8.73 -70.36
CA TYR A 166 -19.55 -9.72 -69.29
C TYR A 166 -20.96 -10.28 -69.15
N LEU A 167 -22.00 -9.46 -69.33
CA LEU A 167 -23.40 -9.90 -69.33
C LEU A 167 -23.66 -10.89 -70.46
N LYS A 168 -23.26 -10.56 -71.69
CA LYS A 168 -23.37 -11.45 -72.86
C LYS A 168 -22.67 -12.79 -72.62
N LEU A 169 -21.47 -12.75 -72.05
CA LEU A 169 -20.69 -13.95 -71.73
C LEU A 169 -21.35 -14.80 -70.62
N ALA A 170 -21.88 -14.16 -69.58
CA ALA A 170 -22.55 -14.81 -68.45
C ALA A 170 -23.89 -15.46 -68.85
N GLU A 171 -24.68 -14.80 -69.70
CA GLU A 171 -25.93 -15.32 -70.27
C GLU A 171 -25.69 -16.52 -71.18
N GLY A 172 -24.53 -16.57 -71.86
CA GLY A 172 -24.06 -17.74 -72.60
C GLY A 172 -23.63 -18.93 -71.74
N GLY A 173 -23.79 -18.86 -70.41
CA GLY A 173 -23.48 -19.95 -69.48
C GLY A 173 -22.00 -20.06 -69.10
N ASN A 174 -21.14 -19.14 -69.55
CA ASN A 174 -19.71 -19.20 -69.24
C ASN A 174 -19.44 -18.79 -67.78
N HIS A 175 -18.83 -19.69 -67.00
CA HIS A 175 -18.58 -19.49 -65.58
C HIS A 175 -17.59 -18.36 -65.26
N VAL A 176 -16.70 -17.97 -66.18
CA VAL A 176 -15.82 -16.78 -66.04
C VAL A 176 -16.62 -15.49 -66.28
N GLY A 177 -17.49 -15.47 -67.29
CA GLY A 177 -18.42 -14.36 -67.49
C GLY A 177 -19.35 -14.15 -66.30
N GLN A 178 -19.91 -15.25 -65.74
CA GLN A 178 -20.75 -15.20 -64.54
C GLN A 178 -19.99 -14.64 -63.32
N LEU A 179 -18.72 -15.03 -63.14
CA LEU A 179 -17.86 -14.47 -62.09
C LEU A 179 -17.67 -12.95 -62.28
N ASN A 180 -17.29 -12.52 -63.49
CA ASN A 180 -17.02 -11.12 -63.78
C ASN A 180 -18.28 -10.26 -63.70
N LEU A 181 -19.44 -10.80 -64.09
CA LEU A 181 -20.71 -10.13 -63.92
C LEU A 181 -21.11 -10.01 -62.44
N GLY A 182 -20.87 -11.07 -61.64
CA GLY A 182 -21.04 -11.00 -60.19
C GLY A 182 -20.18 -9.90 -59.56
N TYR A 183 -18.91 -9.81 -59.97
CA TYR A 183 -17.99 -8.75 -59.55
C TYR A 183 -18.46 -7.34 -59.96
N CYS A 184 -19.04 -7.19 -61.15
CA CYS A 184 -19.59 -5.91 -61.58
C CYS A 184 -20.75 -5.45 -60.68
N TYR A 185 -21.63 -6.37 -60.26
CA TYR A 185 -22.70 -6.05 -59.32
C TYR A 185 -22.20 -5.82 -57.88
N ASP A 186 -21.13 -6.48 -57.46
CA ASP A 186 -20.55 -6.32 -56.12
C ASP A 186 -19.87 -4.95 -55.93
N GLU A 187 -19.15 -4.49 -56.96
CA GLU A 187 -18.38 -3.24 -56.96
C GLU A 187 -19.12 -2.06 -57.62
N GLY A 188 -20.24 -2.31 -58.33
CA GLY A 188 -20.96 -1.28 -59.08
C GLY A 188 -20.23 -0.83 -60.36
N ILE A 189 -19.55 -1.75 -61.05
CA ILE A 189 -18.81 -1.46 -62.29
C ILE A 189 -19.78 -1.52 -63.47
N GLY A 190 -20.03 -0.37 -64.11
CA GLY A 190 -20.94 -0.27 -65.26
C GLY A 190 -22.43 -0.50 -64.93
N THR A 191 -22.76 -0.66 -63.65
CA THR A 191 -24.11 -0.85 -63.10
C THR A 191 -24.16 -0.33 -61.66
N ILE A 192 -25.34 -0.28 -61.04
CA ILE A 192 -25.47 0.03 -59.61
C ILE A 192 -25.10 -1.22 -58.79
N LYS A 193 -24.41 -1.02 -57.66
CA LYS A 193 -24.09 -2.08 -56.71
C LYS A 193 -25.35 -2.83 -56.26
N ASP A 194 -25.35 -4.15 -56.37
CA ASP A 194 -26.48 -5.04 -56.08
C ASP A 194 -25.96 -6.37 -55.53
N GLU A 195 -25.89 -6.49 -54.20
CA GLU A 195 -25.31 -7.64 -53.53
C GLU A 195 -26.08 -8.94 -53.79
N GLU A 196 -27.41 -8.86 -53.94
CA GLU A 196 -28.25 -10.03 -54.21
C GLU A 196 -27.99 -10.59 -55.62
N LYS A 197 -27.86 -9.70 -56.63
CA LYS A 197 -27.45 -10.14 -57.97
C LYS A 197 -26.01 -10.63 -58.01
N ALA A 198 -25.10 -9.98 -57.30
CA ALA A 198 -23.71 -10.44 -57.18
C ALA A 198 -23.67 -11.88 -56.64
N PHE A 199 -24.37 -12.14 -55.53
CA PHE A 199 -24.51 -13.47 -54.94
C PHE A 199 -25.05 -14.50 -55.93
N ARG A 200 -26.15 -14.19 -56.64
CA ARG A 200 -26.76 -15.11 -57.61
C ARG A 200 -25.81 -15.46 -58.76
N TRP A 201 -25.01 -14.51 -59.24
CA TRP A 201 -24.04 -14.76 -60.32
C TRP A 201 -22.79 -15.50 -59.84
N TYR A 202 -22.29 -15.18 -58.64
CA TYR A 202 -21.25 -15.99 -58.00
C TYR A 202 -21.70 -17.43 -57.75
N LEU A 203 -22.96 -17.64 -57.37
CA LEU A 203 -23.54 -18.99 -57.22
C LEU A 203 -23.50 -19.78 -58.52
N LYS A 204 -24.00 -19.19 -59.61
CA LYS A 204 -23.94 -19.84 -60.94
C LYS A 204 -22.51 -20.17 -61.37
N SER A 205 -21.58 -19.23 -61.17
CA SER A 205 -20.17 -19.43 -61.47
C SER A 205 -19.55 -20.57 -60.65
N ALA A 206 -19.87 -20.62 -59.36
CA ALA A 206 -19.38 -21.63 -58.42
C ALA A 206 -19.92 -23.03 -58.74
N GLU A 207 -21.21 -23.13 -59.08
CA GLU A 207 -21.87 -24.36 -59.55
C GLU A 207 -21.31 -24.83 -60.89
N GLY A 208 -20.92 -23.89 -61.76
CA GLY A 208 -20.18 -24.16 -63.00
C GLY A 208 -18.72 -24.60 -62.81
N GLY A 209 -18.28 -24.80 -61.57
CA GLY A 209 -16.94 -25.33 -61.24
C GLY A 209 -15.83 -24.28 -61.15
N ASN A 210 -16.14 -22.97 -61.23
CA ASN A 210 -15.13 -21.92 -61.12
C ASN A 210 -14.63 -21.80 -59.68
N HIS A 211 -13.37 -22.14 -59.42
CA HIS A 211 -12.78 -22.09 -58.08
C HIS A 211 -12.67 -20.67 -57.49
N ILE A 212 -12.63 -19.61 -58.30
CA ILE A 212 -12.72 -18.21 -57.85
C ILE A 212 -14.20 -17.85 -57.54
N GLY A 213 -15.15 -18.32 -58.35
CA GLY A 213 -16.58 -18.20 -58.06
C GLY A 213 -16.95 -18.87 -56.72
N GLN A 214 -16.42 -20.08 -56.47
CA GLN A 214 -16.57 -20.80 -55.20
C GLN A 214 -15.98 -20.04 -54.02
N LEU A 215 -14.81 -19.40 -54.19
CA LEU A 215 -14.20 -18.54 -53.18
C LEU A 215 -15.11 -17.35 -52.83
N ASN A 216 -15.56 -16.60 -53.83
CA ASN A 216 -16.40 -15.42 -53.63
C ASN A 216 -17.75 -15.78 -53.01
N LEU A 217 -18.34 -16.91 -53.42
CA LEU A 217 -19.57 -17.42 -52.82
C LEU A 217 -19.37 -17.81 -51.35
N GLY A 218 -18.24 -18.46 -51.02
CA GLY A 218 -17.86 -18.73 -49.63
C GLY A 218 -17.78 -17.45 -48.79
N TYR A 219 -17.19 -16.40 -49.36
CA TYR A 219 -17.11 -15.08 -48.72
C TYR A 219 -18.48 -14.42 -48.52
N CYS A 220 -19.37 -14.51 -49.51
CA CYS A 220 -20.74 -14.04 -49.38
C CYS A 220 -21.47 -14.71 -48.21
N TYR A 221 -21.35 -16.03 -48.07
CA TYR A 221 -21.94 -16.75 -46.94
C TYR A 221 -21.29 -16.43 -45.60
N GLU A 222 -19.97 -16.21 -45.55
CA GLU A 222 -19.26 -15.85 -44.32
C GLU A 222 -19.68 -14.46 -43.80
N LYS A 223 -19.87 -13.49 -44.71
CA LYS A 223 -20.20 -12.10 -44.37
C LYS A 223 -21.69 -11.78 -44.42
N GLY A 224 -22.50 -12.63 -45.03
CA GLY A 224 -23.92 -12.36 -45.29
C GLY A 224 -24.16 -11.31 -46.38
N ILE A 225 -23.32 -11.31 -47.43
CA ILE A 225 -23.43 -10.39 -48.57
C ILE A 225 -24.39 -10.99 -49.59
N GLY A 226 -25.52 -10.31 -49.84
CA GLY A 226 -26.56 -10.79 -50.76
C GLY A 226 -27.30 -12.06 -50.33
N THR A 227 -27.02 -12.58 -49.12
CA THR A 227 -27.64 -13.76 -48.51
C THR A 227 -27.56 -13.66 -46.99
N ILE A 228 -28.27 -14.51 -46.27
CA ILE A 228 -28.09 -14.68 -44.82
C ILE A 228 -26.72 -15.33 -44.55
N LYS A 229 -26.03 -14.84 -43.51
CA LYS A 229 -24.76 -15.42 -43.03
C LYS A 229 -24.92 -16.90 -42.69
N ASP A 230 -24.07 -17.75 -43.25
CA ASP A 230 -24.10 -19.22 -43.10
C ASP A 230 -22.66 -19.77 -43.11
N GLU A 231 -22.10 -20.00 -41.92
CA GLU A 231 -20.70 -20.40 -41.78
C GLU A 231 -20.43 -21.81 -42.32
N GLU A 232 -21.41 -22.72 -42.23
CA GLU A 232 -21.29 -24.09 -42.73
C GLU A 232 -21.21 -24.09 -44.26
N LYS A 233 -22.08 -23.33 -44.94
CA LYS A 233 -21.98 -23.18 -46.40
C LYS A 233 -20.71 -22.46 -46.83
N ALA A 234 -20.28 -21.44 -46.08
CA ALA A 234 -19.00 -20.79 -46.35
C ALA A 234 -17.84 -21.79 -46.34
N PHE A 235 -17.78 -22.65 -45.30
CA PHE A 235 -16.79 -23.72 -45.18
C PHE A 235 -16.84 -24.68 -46.37
N GLN A 236 -18.02 -25.15 -46.77
CA GLN A 236 -18.16 -26.09 -47.90
C GLN A 236 -17.69 -25.49 -49.23
N TRP A 237 -17.97 -24.22 -49.49
CA TRP A 237 -17.54 -23.55 -50.71
C TRP A 237 -16.04 -23.20 -50.71
N TYR A 238 -15.48 -22.80 -49.56
CA TYR A 238 -14.03 -22.67 -49.42
C TYR A 238 -13.31 -24.01 -49.59
N LEU A 239 -13.89 -25.11 -49.11
CA LEU A 239 -13.36 -26.46 -49.33
C LEU A 239 -13.28 -26.80 -50.82
N LYS A 240 -14.37 -26.63 -51.57
CA LYS A 240 -14.40 -26.85 -53.02
C LYS A 240 -13.38 -25.97 -53.75
N SER A 241 -13.29 -24.68 -53.39
CA SER A 241 -12.31 -23.76 -53.96
C SER A 241 -10.86 -24.19 -53.69
N ALA A 242 -10.58 -24.63 -52.46
CA ALA A 242 -9.26 -25.08 -52.04
C ALA A 242 -8.82 -26.39 -52.72
N GLU A 243 -9.75 -27.34 -52.88
CA GLU A 243 -9.56 -28.60 -53.61
C GLU A 243 -9.38 -28.35 -55.12
N GLY A 244 -10.06 -27.33 -55.66
CA GLY A 244 -9.85 -26.82 -57.02
C GLY A 244 -8.51 -26.09 -57.24
N GLY A 245 -7.62 -26.06 -56.23
CA GLY A 245 -6.27 -25.51 -56.33
C GLY A 245 -6.15 -24.01 -56.05
N ASN A 246 -7.24 -23.31 -55.69
CA ASN A 246 -7.20 -21.89 -55.40
C ASN A 246 -6.41 -21.61 -54.10
N HIS A 247 -5.27 -20.91 -54.19
CA HIS A 247 -4.43 -20.63 -53.02
C HIS A 247 -5.10 -19.74 -51.97
N MET A 248 -6.02 -18.85 -52.37
CA MET A 248 -6.82 -18.05 -51.44
C MET A 248 -7.95 -18.89 -50.81
N GLY A 249 -8.55 -19.82 -51.56
CA GLY A 249 -9.47 -20.83 -51.03
C GLY A 249 -8.79 -21.71 -49.97
N GLN A 250 -7.56 -22.16 -50.25
CA GLN A 250 -6.73 -22.90 -49.30
C GLN A 250 -6.41 -22.08 -48.04
N LEU A 251 -6.13 -20.79 -48.18
CA LEU A 251 -5.93 -19.87 -47.05
C LEU A 251 -7.19 -19.77 -46.18
N ASN A 252 -8.34 -19.45 -46.78
CA ASN A 252 -9.60 -19.27 -46.06
C ASN A 252 -10.06 -20.57 -45.39
N LEU A 253 -9.88 -21.71 -46.05
CA LEU A 253 -10.14 -23.02 -45.45
C LEU A 253 -9.22 -23.30 -44.25
N GLY A 254 -7.94 -22.94 -44.35
CA GLY A 254 -7.02 -22.99 -43.21
C GLY A 254 -7.50 -22.15 -42.03
N TYR A 255 -8.00 -20.94 -42.31
CA TYR A 255 -8.57 -20.04 -41.30
C TYR A 255 -9.85 -20.60 -40.67
N CYS A 256 -10.75 -21.21 -41.46
CA CYS A 256 -11.93 -21.88 -40.94
C CYS A 256 -11.56 -22.99 -39.95
N TYR A 257 -10.56 -23.82 -40.27
CA TYR A 257 -10.09 -24.85 -39.34
C TYR A 257 -9.40 -24.27 -38.10
N GLU A 258 -8.67 -23.16 -38.21
CA GLU A 258 -7.99 -22.53 -37.07
C GLU A 258 -9.00 -21.93 -36.08
N LYS A 259 -10.07 -21.31 -36.59
CA LYS A 259 -11.08 -20.62 -35.77
C LYS A 259 -12.32 -21.47 -35.45
N GLY A 260 -12.51 -22.59 -36.14
CA GLY A 260 -13.73 -23.39 -36.05
C GLY A 260 -14.95 -22.74 -36.72
N ILE A 261 -14.75 -22.04 -37.84
CA ILE A 261 -15.84 -21.40 -38.59
C ILE A 261 -16.46 -22.43 -39.53
N GLY A 262 -17.74 -22.75 -39.32
CA GLY A 262 -18.46 -23.76 -40.11
C GLY A 262 -17.95 -25.19 -39.96
N THR A 263 -17.01 -25.44 -39.04
CA THR A 263 -16.40 -26.75 -38.78
C THR A 263 -15.82 -26.80 -37.36
N ILE A 264 -15.41 -27.98 -36.90
CA ILE A 264 -14.71 -28.11 -35.61
C ILE A 264 -13.28 -27.60 -35.75
N LYS A 265 -12.83 -26.80 -34.79
CA LYS A 265 -11.44 -26.31 -34.73
C LYS A 265 -10.43 -27.47 -34.83
N ASP A 266 -9.54 -27.41 -35.82
CA ASP A 266 -8.50 -28.42 -36.08
C ASP A 266 -7.20 -27.73 -36.57
N GLU A 267 -6.29 -27.48 -35.63
CA GLU A 267 -5.05 -26.76 -35.92
C GLU A 267 -4.12 -27.54 -36.87
N LYS A 268 -4.16 -28.88 -36.87
CA LYS A 268 -3.34 -29.70 -37.78
C LYS A 268 -3.82 -29.58 -39.22
N LYS A 269 -5.14 -29.55 -39.44
CA LYS A 269 -5.71 -29.28 -40.77
C LYS A 269 -5.47 -27.84 -41.21
N ALA A 270 -5.62 -26.87 -40.30
CA ALA A 270 -5.27 -25.48 -40.59
C ALA A 270 -3.83 -25.35 -41.11
N PHE A 271 -2.86 -25.92 -40.38
CA PHE A 271 -1.46 -25.93 -40.76
C PHE A 271 -1.23 -26.53 -42.16
N ARG A 272 -1.86 -27.68 -42.48
CA ARG A 272 -1.73 -28.32 -43.80
C ARG A 272 -2.25 -27.46 -44.94
N TRP A 273 -3.37 -26.75 -44.73
CA TRP A 273 -3.95 -25.89 -45.75
C TRP A 273 -3.18 -24.58 -45.93
N TYR A 274 -2.69 -23.99 -44.84
CA TYR A 274 -1.75 -22.87 -44.91
C TYR A 274 -0.45 -23.26 -45.62
N LEU A 275 0.06 -24.47 -45.39
CA LEU A 275 1.23 -24.98 -46.12
C LEU A 275 0.99 -25.05 -47.63
N LYS A 276 -0.12 -25.65 -48.06
CA LYS A 276 -0.49 -25.71 -49.49
C LYS A 276 -0.62 -24.31 -50.11
N SER A 277 -1.29 -23.39 -49.41
CA SER A 277 -1.43 -21.99 -49.86
C SER A 277 -0.06 -21.29 -49.98
N ALA A 278 0.82 -21.47 -48.99
CA ALA A 278 2.14 -20.87 -48.94
C ALA A 278 3.09 -21.41 -50.04
N GLU A 279 3.04 -22.73 -50.28
CA GLU A 279 3.79 -23.40 -51.35
C GLU A 279 3.28 -22.99 -52.74
N GLY A 280 1.97 -22.70 -52.87
CA GLY A 280 1.38 -22.07 -54.05
C GLY A 280 1.74 -20.59 -54.26
N GLY A 281 2.63 -20.02 -53.43
CA GLY A 281 3.12 -18.65 -53.58
C GLY A 281 2.22 -17.57 -52.98
N ASN A 282 1.14 -17.94 -52.28
CA ASN A 282 0.29 -16.95 -51.61
C ASN A 282 1.02 -16.34 -50.42
N HIS A 283 1.32 -15.04 -50.50
CA HIS A 283 2.08 -14.31 -49.48
C HIS A 283 1.39 -14.25 -48.11
N MET A 284 0.05 -14.30 -48.06
CA MET A 284 -0.72 -14.37 -46.82
C MET A 284 -0.72 -15.81 -46.24
N GLY A 285 -0.73 -16.83 -47.11
CA GLY A 285 -0.48 -18.21 -46.72
C GLY A 285 0.90 -18.40 -46.11
N GLN A 286 1.92 -17.79 -46.72
CA GLN A 286 3.30 -17.77 -46.19
C GLN A 286 3.37 -17.06 -44.83
N LEU A 287 2.66 -15.94 -44.65
CA LEU A 287 2.55 -15.24 -43.37
C LEU A 287 1.94 -16.14 -42.28
N ASN A 288 0.77 -16.72 -42.54
CA ASN A 288 0.06 -17.56 -41.58
C ASN A 288 0.85 -18.83 -41.24
N LEU A 289 1.54 -19.41 -42.22
CA LEU A 289 2.43 -20.54 -41.99
C LEU A 289 3.62 -20.15 -41.11
N GLY A 290 4.21 -18.96 -41.32
CA GLY A 290 5.23 -18.40 -40.43
C GLY A 290 4.74 -18.27 -39.00
N TYR A 291 3.51 -17.77 -38.82
CA TYR A 291 2.85 -17.65 -37.52
C TYR A 291 2.59 -19.01 -36.85
N CYS A 292 2.16 -20.01 -37.61
CA CYS A 292 2.01 -21.38 -37.09
C CYS A 292 3.32 -21.94 -36.54
N TYR A 293 4.45 -21.74 -37.24
CA TYR A 293 5.76 -22.16 -36.75
C TYR A 293 6.24 -21.34 -35.54
N GLU A 294 5.94 -20.05 -35.47
CA GLU A 294 6.32 -19.21 -34.33
C GLU A 294 5.57 -19.59 -33.04
N LYS A 295 4.27 -19.90 -33.16
CA LYS A 295 3.40 -20.23 -32.02
C LYS A 295 3.24 -21.72 -31.74
N GLY A 296 3.64 -22.59 -32.68
CA GLY A 296 3.41 -24.04 -32.58
C GLY A 296 1.96 -24.46 -32.85
N ILE A 297 1.26 -23.75 -33.74
CA ILE A 297 -0.14 -24.06 -34.09
C ILE A 297 -0.15 -25.18 -35.13
N GLY A 298 -0.69 -26.35 -34.78
CA GLY A 298 -0.75 -27.52 -35.66
C GLY A 298 0.60 -28.16 -36.01
N THR A 299 1.70 -27.65 -35.44
CA THR A 299 3.08 -28.11 -35.66
C THR A 299 3.94 -27.83 -34.42
N ILE A 300 5.18 -28.33 -34.40
CA ILE A 300 6.14 -27.98 -33.34
C ILE A 300 6.68 -26.57 -33.60
N LYS A 301 6.80 -25.76 -32.54
CA LYS A 301 7.40 -24.42 -32.60
C LYS A 301 8.81 -24.48 -33.22
N ASP A 302 9.05 -23.71 -34.28
CA ASP A 302 10.32 -23.63 -35.00
C ASP A 302 10.56 -22.20 -35.50
N GLU A 303 11.33 -21.43 -34.75
CA GLU A 303 11.57 -20.01 -35.04
C GLU A 303 12.38 -19.81 -36.34
N LYS A 304 13.24 -20.76 -36.72
CA LYS A 304 14.03 -20.67 -37.97
C LYS A 304 13.12 -20.84 -39.19
N LYS A 305 12.15 -21.77 -39.13
CA LYS A 305 11.15 -21.92 -40.19
C LYS A 305 10.19 -20.73 -40.22
N ALA A 306 9.76 -20.22 -39.07
CA ALA A 306 8.95 -19.00 -39.00
C ALA A 306 9.63 -17.83 -39.72
N PHE A 307 10.91 -17.57 -39.39
CA PHE A 307 11.72 -16.54 -40.04
C PHE A 307 11.77 -16.71 -41.57
N ARG A 308 12.03 -17.92 -42.06
CA ARG A 308 12.10 -18.20 -43.51
C ARG A 308 10.78 -17.92 -44.24
N TRP A 309 9.64 -18.26 -43.62
CA TRP A 309 8.33 -18.02 -44.22
C TRP A 309 7.90 -16.55 -44.15
N TYR A 310 8.19 -15.86 -43.04
CA TYR A 310 8.02 -14.40 -42.98
C TYR A 310 8.90 -13.68 -43.99
N LEU A 311 10.13 -14.14 -44.23
CA LEU A 311 11.01 -13.59 -45.26
C LEU A 311 10.38 -13.71 -46.66
N LYS A 312 9.91 -14.91 -47.03
CA LYS A 312 9.22 -15.11 -48.33
C LYS A 312 7.99 -14.21 -48.48
N SER A 313 7.17 -14.11 -47.42
CA SER A 313 5.99 -13.24 -47.42
C SER A 313 6.36 -11.75 -47.59
N ALA A 314 7.40 -11.31 -46.89
CA ALA A 314 7.90 -9.94 -46.93
C ALA A 314 8.51 -9.57 -48.30
N GLU A 315 9.29 -10.47 -48.89
CA GLU A 315 9.86 -10.35 -50.24
C GLU A 315 8.76 -10.36 -51.31
N GLY A 316 7.67 -11.09 -51.07
CA GLY A 316 6.44 -11.04 -51.88
C GLY A 316 5.62 -9.76 -51.74
N GLY A 317 6.11 -8.76 -50.99
CA GLY A 317 5.48 -7.44 -50.85
C GLY A 317 4.38 -7.36 -49.77
N ASN A 318 4.16 -8.41 -48.98
CA ASN A 318 3.16 -8.37 -47.92
C ASN A 318 3.64 -7.49 -46.74
N HIS A 319 2.97 -6.36 -46.53
CA HIS A 319 3.35 -5.39 -45.50
C HIS A 319 3.26 -5.94 -44.07
N ILE A 320 2.37 -6.89 -43.78
CA ILE A 320 2.29 -7.57 -42.47
C ILE A 320 3.49 -8.52 -42.30
N GLY A 321 3.86 -9.26 -43.35
CA GLY A 321 5.06 -10.09 -43.40
C GLY A 321 6.33 -9.27 -43.21
N GLN A 322 6.41 -8.08 -43.82
CA GLN A 322 7.51 -7.14 -43.60
C GLN A 322 7.60 -6.69 -42.14
N ASP A 323 6.47 -6.41 -41.49
CA ASP A 323 6.43 -6.03 -40.07
C ASP A 323 6.89 -7.18 -39.15
N ASN A 324 6.37 -8.40 -39.37
CA ASN A 324 6.76 -9.59 -38.63
C ASN A 324 8.25 -9.91 -38.81
N LEU A 325 8.77 -9.77 -40.03
CA LEU A 325 10.19 -9.93 -40.30
C LEU A 325 11.04 -8.87 -39.59
N GLY A 326 10.59 -7.62 -39.56
CA GLY A 326 11.21 -6.56 -38.76
C GLY A 326 11.28 -6.93 -37.28
N THR A 327 10.20 -7.51 -36.75
CA THR A 327 10.14 -8.01 -35.37
C THR A 327 11.09 -9.18 -35.13
N CYS A 328 11.23 -10.11 -36.09
CA CYS A 328 12.22 -11.19 -36.00
C CYS A 328 13.64 -10.65 -35.87
N TYR A 329 14.04 -9.70 -36.72
CA TYR A 329 15.36 -9.07 -36.63
C TYR A 329 15.55 -8.27 -35.35
N ARG A 330 14.54 -7.55 -34.87
CA ARG A 330 14.64 -6.75 -33.63
C ARG A 330 14.81 -7.61 -32.37
N LYS A 331 14.13 -8.76 -32.32
CA LYS A 331 14.12 -9.66 -31.16
C LYS A 331 15.10 -10.84 -31.28
N GLY A 332 15.66 -11.09 -32.47
CA GLY A 332 16.48 -12.27 -32.74
C GLY A 332 15.68 -13.57 -32.86
N ILE A 333 14.43 -13.51 -33.35
CA ILE A 333 13.57 -14.71 -33.50
C ILE A 333 13.97 -15.42 -34.79
N GLY A 334 14.53 -16.62 -34.66
CA GLY A 334 14.95 -17.44 -35.81
C GLY A 334 16.16 -16.91 -36.60
N THR A 335 16.75 -15.80 -36.16
CA THR A 335 17.90 -15.13 -36.78
C THR A 335 18.72 -14.37 -35.72
N ILE A 336 19.89 -13.85 -36.09
CA ILE A 336 20.68 -12.99 -35.21
C ILE A 336 20.00 -11.62 -35.11
N LYS A 337 19.96 -11.05 -33.90
CA LYS A 337 19.41 -9.71 -33.65
C LYS A 337 20.14 -8.67 -34.51
N ASP A 338 19.39 -7.91 -35.31
CA ASP A 338 19.90 -6.88 -36.22
C ASP A 338 18.92 -5.70 -36.28
N GLU A 339 19.20 -4.65 -35.53
CA GLU A 339 18.31 -3.49 -35.42
C GLU A 339 18.26 -2.67 -36.72
N GLY A 340 19.34 -2.65 -37.51
CA GLY A 340 19.39 -1.95 -38.80
C GLY A 340 18.46 -2.60 -39.83
N LYS A 341 18.49 -3.93 -39.95
CA LYS A 341 17.54 -4.66 -40.79
C LYS A 341 16.11 -4.56 -40.28
N ALA A 342 15.91 -4.58 -38.96
CA ALA A 342 14.58 -4.38 -38.39
C ALA A 342 13.98 -3.04 -38.83
N PHE A 343 14.76 -1.96 -38.72
CA PHE A 343 14.36 -0.63 -39.16
C PHE A 343 13.99 -0.59 -40.65
N GLN A 344 14.81 -1.19 -41.52
CA GLN A 344 14.54 -1.24 -42.97
C GLN A 344 13.24 -1.97 -43.31
N TRP A 345 12.94 -3.07 -42.63
CA TRP A 345 11.71 -3.83 -42.88
C TRP A 345 10.46 -3.14 -42.31
N TYR A 346 10.57 -2.51 -41.13
CA TYR A 346 9.49 -1.66 -40.62
C TYR A 346 9.24 -0.45 -41.52
N LEU A 347 10.29 0.13 -42.11
CA LEU A 347 10.14 1.22 -43.09
C LEU A 347 9.34 0.78 -44.32
N LYS A 348 9.73 -0.34 -44.94
CA LYS A 348 8.98 -0.92 -46.07
C LYS A 348 7.53 -1.20 -45.73
N SER A 349 7.27 -1.78 -44.56
CA SER A 349 5.91 -2.06 -44.08
C SER A 349 5.08 -0.78 -43.90
N ALA A 350 5.69 0.26 -43.30
CA ALA A 350 5.04 1.53 -43.05
C ALA A 350 4.73 2.30 -44.34
N GLU A 351 5.66 2.30 -45.30
CA GLU A 351 5.49 2.87 -46.65
C GLU A 351 4.45 2.09 -47.47
N GLY A 352 4.35 0.77 -47.25
CA GLY A 352 3.28 -0.08 -47.78
C GLY A 352 1.91 0.13 -47.14
N GLY A 353 1.77 1.11 -46.23
CA GLY A 353 0.49 1.50 -45.62
C GLY A 353 0.09 0.72 -44.37
N SER A 354 0.95 -0.17 -43.85
CA SER A 354 0.66 -0.92 -42.62
C SER A 354 0.60 0.00 -41.41
N SER A 355 -0.55 0.06 -40.74
CA SER A 355 -0.68 0.88 -39.51
C SER A 355 0.19 0.35 -38.36
N GLU A 356 0.45 -0.95 -38.31
CA GLU A 356 1.39 -1.58 -37.37
C GLU A 356 2.85 -1.31 -37.75
N GLY A 357 3.18 -1.36 -39.04
CA GLY A 357 4.50 -0.97 -39.55
C GLY A 357 4.82 0.49 -39.23
N GLN A 358 3.85 1.39 -39.43
CA GLN A 358 3.95 2.81 -39.06
C GLN A 358 4.16 3.00 -37.55
N LEU A 359 3.44 2.23 -36.71
CA LEU A 359 3.63 2.23 -35.26
C LEU A 359 5.05 1.80 -34.87
N ASN A 360 5.51 0.67 -35.41
CA ASN A 360 6.82 0.11 -35.11
C ASN A 360 7.96 1.01 -35.60
N LEU A 361 7.79 1.63 -36.76
CA LEU A 361 8.74 2.62 -37.28
C LEU A 361 8.79 3.88 -36.40
N GLY A 362 7.64 4.39 -35.95
CA GLY A 362 7.58 5.48 -34.99
C GLY A 362 8.29 5.15 -33.67
N TYR A 363 8.12 3.91 -33.19
CA TYR A 363 8.85 3.40 -32.03
C TYR A 363 10.37 3.33 -32.25
N CYS A 364 10.82 2.92 -33.44
CA CYS A 364 12.24 2.89 -33.78
C CYS A 364 12.85 4.30 -33.73
N TYR A 365 12.19 5.29 -34.33
CA TYR A 365 12.65 6.68 -34.26
C TYR A 365 12.65 7.25 -32.84
N ARG A 366 11.62 6.94 -32.03
CA ARG A 366 11.55 7.41 -30.64
C ARG A 366 12.67 6.85 -29.76
N LYS A 367 13.09 5.61 -30.00
CA LYS A 367 14.10 4.90 -29.19
C LYS A 367 15.50 4.86 -29.80
N GLY A 368 15.66 5.27 -31.06
CA GLY A 368 16.92 5.15 -31.80
C GLY A 368 17.28 3.70 -32.14
N ILE A 369 16.29 2.85 -32.47
CA ILE A 369 16.52 1.44 -32.81
C ILE A 369 16.81 1.34 -34.30
N GLY A 370 18.04 0.94 -34.66
CA GLY A 370 18.47 0.83 -36.06
C GLY A 370 18.57 2.16 -36.81
N THR A 371 18.40 3.29 -36.11
CA THR A 371 18.43 4.66 -36.63
C THR A 371 18.79 5.64 -35.52
N THR A 372 19.11 6.88 -35.85
CA THR A 372 19.29 7.94 -34.84
C THR A 372 17.94 8.32 -34.22
N LYS A 373 17.91 8.58 -32.91
CA LYS A 373 16.71 9.04 -32.21
C LYS A 373 16.18 10.33 -32.85
N ASP A 374 14.91 10.34 -33.24
CA ASP A 374 14.23 11.47 -33.88
C ASP A 374 12.75 11.50 -33.44
N GLU A 375 12.42 12.37 -32.48
CA GLU A 375 11.07 12.43 -31.93
C GLU A 375 10.06 13.05 -32.91
N GLY A 376 10.51 13.96 -33.80
CA GLY A 376 9.65 14.56 -34.82
C GLY A 376 9.17 13.55 -35.84
N LYS A 377 10.07 12.69 -36.34
CA LYS A 377 9.67 11.57 -37.22
C LYS A 377 8.83 10.54 -36.48
N ALA A 378 9.13 10.26 -35.21
CA ALA A 378 8.31 9.36 -34.39
C ALA A 378 6.85 9.86 -34.31
N PHE A 379 6.66 11.15 -34.04
CA PHE A 379 5.35 11.79 -34.01
C PHE A 379 4.60 11.65 -35.35
N GLN A 380 5.27 11.94 -36.47
CA GLN A 380 4.65 11.82 -37.81
C GLN A 380 4.19 10.39 -38.12
N TRP A 381 4.97 9.38 -37.75
CA TRP A 381 4.60 7.98 -37.98
C TRP A 381 3.51 7.48 -37.03
N TYR A 382 3.53 7.91 -35.77
CA TYR A 382 2.41 7.65 -34.85
C TYR A 382 1.12 8.33 -35.32
N LEU A 383 1.19 9.53 -35.90
CA LEU A 383 0.04 10.20 -36.50
C LEU A 383 -0.57 9.37 -37.64
N LYS A 384 0.24 8.93 -38.61
CA LYS A 384 -0.22 8.06 -39.70
C LYS A 384 -0.85 6.76 -39.19
N SER A 385 -0.21 6.12 -38.20
CA SER A 385 -0.72 4.90 -37.57
C SER A 385 -2.09 5.15 -36.89
N ALA A 386 -2.23 6.27 -36.18
CA ALA A 386 -3.46 6.66 -35.50
C ALA A 386 -4.61 7.01 -36.46
N GLU A 387 -4.29 7.66 -37.58
CA GLU A 387 -5.22 7.93 -38.70
C GLU A 387 -5.68 6.63 -39.36
N GLY A 388 -4.78 5.64 -39.49
CA GLY A 388 -5.09 4.26 -39.85
C GLY A 388 -5.87 3.47 -38.78
N ARG A 389 -6.44 4.15 -37.78
CA ARG A 389 -7.24 3.61 -36.67
C ARG A 389 -6.52 2.58 -35.79
N ASN A 390 -5.19 2.54 -35.79
CA ASN A 390 -4.43 1.69 -34.87
C ASN A 390 -4.55 2.23 -33.44
N HIS A 391 -5.11 1.43 -32.54
CA HIS A 391 -5.38 1.82 -31.15
C HIS A 391 -4.11 2.18 -30.36
N ILE A 392 -3.01 1.46 -30.59
CA ILE A 392 -1.72 1.74 -29.93
C ILE A 392 -1.12 3.02 -30.52
N GLY A 393 -1.25 3.23 -31.84
CA GLY A 393 -0.89 4.47 -32.53
C GLY A 393 -1.63 5.68 -31.95
N GLN A 394 -2.95 5.59 -31.79
CA GLN A 394 -3.79 6.64 -31.18
C GLN A 394 -3.36 6.95 -29.74
N ASN A 395 -3.10 5.90 -28.93
CA ASN A 395 -2.61 6.06 -27.57
C ASN A 395 -1.23 6.74 -27.52
N ASN A 396 -0.29 6.32 -28.38
CA ASN A 396 1.04 6.91 -28.45
C ASN A 396 1.00 8.35 -28.93
N LEU A 397 0.12 8.68 -29.87
CA LEU A 397 -0.08 10.04 -30.35
C LEU A 397 -0.66 10.94 -29.26
N GLY A 398 -1.65 10.46 -28.50
CA GLY A 398 -2.15 11.15 -27.32
C GLY A 398 -1.04 11.44 -26.31
N ASN A 399 -0.16 10.47 -26.06
CA ASN A 399 1.01 10.64 -25.19
C ASN A 399 2.04 11.64 -25.74
N CYS A 400 2.20 11.71 -27.07
CA CYS A 400 3.10 12.67 -27.69
C CYS A 400 2.60 14.10 -27.47
N TYR A 401 1.29 14.34 -27.67
CA TYR A 401 0.69 15.64 -27.39
C TYR A 401 0.72 15.98 -25.89
N LEU A 402 0.45 15.02 -25.01
CA LEU A 402 0.46 15.24 -23.56
C LEU A 402 1.84 15.65 -23.03
N ASN A 403 2.91 15.05 -23.56
CA ASN A 403 4.28 15.25 -23.06
C ASN A 403 5.14 16.15 -23.94
N GLY A 404 4.64 16.62 -25.09
CA GLY A 404 5.42 17.38 -26.06
C GLY A 404 6.52 16.57 -26.75
N ILE A 405 6.31 15.28 -26.99
CA ILE A 405 7.29 14.40 -27.65
C ILE A 405 7.16 14.59 -29.16
N GLY A 406 8.16 15.20 -29.80
CA GLY A 406 8.17 15.44 -31.25
C GLY A 406 7.16 16.48 -31.75
N THR A 407 6.43 17.13 -30.84
CA THR A 407 5.46 18.20 -31.09
C THR A 407 5.41 19.14 -29.90
N ILE A 408 4.79 20.31 -30.04
CA ILE A 408 4.46 21.17 -28.91
C ILE A 408 3.43 20.46 -28.01
N LYS A 409 3.62 20.55 -26.69
CA LYS A 409 2.68 20.02 -25.69
C LYS A 409 1.29 20.64 -25.89
N ASP A 410 0.28 19.79 -26.05
CA ASP A 410 -1.12 20.18 -26.32
C ASP A 410 -2.08 19.21 -25.63
N GLU A 411 -2.51 19.56 -24.42
CA GLU A 411 -3.38 18.70 -23.61
C GLU A 411 -4.78 18.53 -24.22
N GLY A 412 -5.28 19.54 -24.95
CA GLY A 412 -6.58 19.47 -25.63
C GLY A 412 -6.59 18.44 -26.74
N LYS A 413 -5.54 18.39 -27.57
CA LYS A 413 -5.39 17.33 -28.60
C LYS A 413 -5.15 15.96 -27.99
N ALA A 414 -4.38 15.87 -26.90
CA ALA A 414 -4.22 14.61 -26.18
C ALA A 414 -5.57 14.06 -25.71
N PHE A 415 -6.39 14.92 -25.08
CA PHE A 415 -7.75 14.58 -24.66
C PHE A 415 -8.62 14.09 -25.82
N GLN A 416 -8.63 14.79 -26.96
CA GLN A 416 -9.41 14.39 -28.14
C GLN A 416 -9.02 13.00 -28.67
N TRP A 417 -7.73 12.68 -28.72
CA TRP A 417 -7.27 11.35 -29.16
C TRP A 417 -7.63 10.25 -28.16
N TYR A 418 -7.51 10.51 -26.86
CA TYR A 418 -7.97 9.56 -25.84
C TYR A 418 -9.48 9.37 -25.85
N LEU A 419 -10.24 10.43 -26.08
CA LEU A 419 -11.70 10.37 -26.25
C LEU A 419 -12.09 9.48 -27.42
N LYS A 420 -11.51 9.72 -28.60
CA LYS A 420 -11.74 8.92 -29.81
C LYS A 420 -11.41 7.44 -29.59
N LEU A 421 -10.30 7.15 -28.89
CA LEU A 421 -9.90 5.79 -28.57
C LEU A 421 -10.87 5.12 -27.56
N ALA A 422 -11.31 5.86 -26.54
CA ALA A 422 -12.22 5.38 -25.50
C ALA A 422 -13.63 5.10 -26.04
N GLU A 423 -14.15 5.98 -26.90
CA GLU A 423 -15.44 5.83 -27.59
C GLU A 423 -15.42 4.63 -28.56
N GLY A 424 -14.25 4.31 -29.13
CA GLY A 424 -14.02 3.08 -29.88
C GLY A 424 -14.02 1.80 -29.03
N GLY A 425 -14.32 1.88 -27.73
CA GLY A 425 -14.40 0.72 -26.83
C GLY A 425 -13.06 0.23 -26.29
N ASN A 426 -11.94 0.92 -26.58
CA ASN A 426 -10.63 0.49 -26.13
C ASN A 426 -10.40 0.81 -24.65
N HIS A 427 -10.13 -0.22 -23.84
CA HIS A 427 -9.99 -0.11 -22.39
C HIS A 427 -8.76 0.71 -21.93
N VAL A 428 -7.71 0.86 -22.76
CA VAL A 428 -6.57 1.76 -22.47
C VAL A 428 -6.96 3.22 -22.74
N GLY A 429 -7.69 3.48 -23.83
CA GLY A 429 -8.27 4.80 -24.07
C GLY A 429 -9.20 5.24 -22.96
N GLN A 430 -10.08 4.34 -22.50
CA GLN A 430 -11.00 4.60 -21.38
C GLN A 430 -10.24 4.91 -20.08
N LEU A 431 -9.15 4.19 -19.80
CA LEU A 431 -8.27 4.48 -18.65
C LEU A 431 -7.68 5.89 -18.74
N ASN A 432 -7.07 6.24 -19.87
CA ASN A 432 -6.42 7.54 -20.04
C ASN A 432 -7.43 8.69 -20.03
N LEU A 433 -8.62 8.48 -20.59
CA LEU A 433 -9.68 9.47 -20.55
C LEU A 433 -10.21 9.69 -19.12
N GLY A 434 -10.34 8.60 -18.34
CA GLY A 434 -10.64 8.70 -16.90
C GLY A 434 -9.59 9.54 -16.16
N TYR A 435 -8.30 9.30 -16.45
CA TYR A 435 -7.20 10.10 -15.89
C TYR A 435 -7.24 11.57 -16.31
N CYS A 436 -7.60 11.87 -17.55
CA CYS A 436 -7.75 13.24 -18.02
C CYS A 436 -8.85 13.98 -17.25
N TYR A 437 -10.00 13.34 -17.02
CA TYR A 437 -11.07 13.93 -16.21
C TYR A 437 -10.69 14.06 -14.73
N GLU A 438 -9.97 13.09 -14.16
CA GLU A 438 -9.51 13.14 -12.76
C GLU A 438 -8.55 14.31 -12.51
N LYS A 439 -7.64 14.58 -13.47
CA LYS A 439 -6.60 15.62 -13.35
C LYS A 439 -6.94 16.95 -14.02
N GLY A 440 -8.01 17.01 -14.83
CA GLY A 440 -8.34 18.19 -15.64
C GLY A 440 -7.36 18.43 -16.80
N ILE A 441 -6.87 17.36 -17.42
CA ILE A 441 -5.92 17.43 -18.55
C ILE A 441 -6.70 17.60 -19.84
N GLY A 442 -6.55 18.75 -20.50
CA GLY A 442 -7.24 19.08 -21.75
C GLY A 442 -8.76 19.23 -21.63
N THR A 443 -9.29 19.19 -20.40
CA THR A 443 -10.71 19.33 -20.06
C THR A 443 -10.85 19.86 -18.63
N ILE A 444 -12.07 20.21 -18.21
CA ILE A 444 -12.34 20.57 -16.82
C ILE A 444 -12.32 19.30 -15.96
N LYS A 445 -11.73 19.38 -14.76
CA LYS A 445 -11.72 18.28 -13.79
C LYS A 445 -13.16 17.84 -13.47
N ASP A 446 -13.44 16.55 -13.61
CA ASP A 446 -14.77 15.95 -13.45
C ASP A 446 -14.63 14.53 -12.87
N GLU A 447 -14.80 14.41 -11.55
CA GLU A 447 -14.57 13.13 -10.85
C GLU A 447 -15.61 12.07 -11.18
N GLU A 448 -16.86 12.48 -11.48
CA GLU A 448 -17.94 11.56 -11.84
C GLU A 448 -17.66 10.93 -13.21
N LYS A 449 -17.27 11.73 -14.21
CA LYS A 449 -16.84 11.19 -15.51
C LYS A 449 -15.58 10.34 -15.39
N ALA A 450 -14.61 10.74 -14.56
CA ALA A 450 -13.42 9.93 -14.29
C ALA A 450 -13.81 8.53 -13.79
N PHE A 451 -14.70 8.46 -12.79
CA PHE A 451 -15.22 7.21 -12.26
C PHE A 451 -15.91 6.36 -13.34
N GLN A 452 -16.79 6.95 -14.16
CA GLN A 452 -17.50 6.21 -15.22
C GLN A 452 -16.54 5.62 -16.26
N TRP A 453 -15.49 6.34 -16.65
CA TRP A 453 -14.50 5.84 -17.61
C TRP A 453 -13.56 4.80 -17.01
N TYR A 454 -13.14 4.96 -15.75
CA TYR A 454 -12.42 3.90 -15.04
C TYR A 454 -13.27 2.64 -14.87
N LEU A 455 -14.57 2.76 -14.63
CA LEU A 455 -15.50 1.63 -14.59
C LEU A 455 -15.53 0.86 -15.90
N LYS A 456 -15.75 1.55 -17.03
CA LYS A 456 -15.73 0.93 -18.36
C LYS A 456 -14.39 0.24 -18.65
N SER A 457 -13.28 0.89 -18.32
CA SER A 457 -11.94 0.32 -18.50
C SER A 457 -11.74 -0.95 -17.66
N ALA A 458 -12.18 -0.94 -16.39
CA ALA A 458 -12.07 -2.04 -15.47
C ALA A 458 -12.93 -3.25 -15.88
N GLU A 459 -14.15 -3.00 -16.34
CA GLU A 459 -15.07 -4.01 -16.90
C GLU A 459 -14.54 -4.60 -18.21
N GLY A 460 -13.86 -3.78 -19.01
CA GLY A 460 -13.10 -4.22 -20.19
C GLY A 460 -11.84 -5.04 -19.90
N GLY A 461 -11.58 -5.37 -18.62
CA GLY A 461 -10.46 -6.22 -18.19
C GLY A 461 -9.12 -5.51 -18.00
N ASN A 462 -9.07 -4.17 -18.06
CA ASN A 462 -7.83 -3.43 -17.83
C ASN A 462 -7.46 -3.47 -16.34
N HIS A 463 -6.36 -4.13 -16.01
CA HIS A 463 -5.88 -4.27 -14.63
C HIS A 463 -5.50 -2.93 -13.97
N MET A 464 -5.05 -1.93 -14.74
CA MET A 464 -4.82 -0.57 -14.23
C MET A 464 -6.14 0.21 -14.08
N GLY A 465 -7.12 -0.03 -14.96
CA GLY A 465 -8.48 0.46 -14.79
C GLY A 465 -9.13 -0.07 -13.52
N GLN A 466 -8.97 -1.37 -13.24
CA GLN A 466 -9.43 -2.02 -12.01
C GLN A 466 -8.74 -1.44 -10.76
N LEU A 467 -7.44 -1.15 -10.83
CA LEU A 467 -6.71 -0.46 -9.77
C LEU A 467 -7.30 0.92 -9.49
N ASN A 468 -7.44 1.76 -10.52
CA ASN A 468 -7.95 3.13 -10.37
C ASN A 468 -9.40 3.13 -9.89
N LEU A 469 -10.24 2.20 -10.35
CA LEU A 469 -11.60 2.05 -9.85
C LEU A 469 -11.63 1.62 -8.38
N GLY A 470 -10.74 0.72 -7.97
CA GLY A 470 -10.56 0.37 -6.55
C GLY A 470 -10.20 1.59 -5.71
N TYR A 471 -9.30 2.44 -6.22
CA TYR A 471 -8.91 3.70 -5.58
C TYR A 471 -10.06 4.71 -5.50
N CYS A 472 -10.88 4.83 -6.55
CA CYS A 472 -12.08 5.66 -6.53
C CYS A 472 -13.05 5.22 -5.42
N TYR A 473 -13.29 3.92 -5.25
CA TYR A 473 -14.13 3.42 -4.16
C TYR A 473 -13.50 3.60 -2.78
N GLU A 474 -12.17 3.48 -2.65
CA GLU A 474 -11.47 3.67 -1.37
C GLU A 474 -11.53 5.13 -0.91
N LYS A 475 -11.37 6.09 -1.83
CA LYS A 475 -11.33 7.52 -1.53
C LYS A 475 -12.67 8.25 -1.71
N GLY A 476 -13.66 7.63 -2.35
CA GLY A 476 -14.92 8.28 -2.70
C GLY A 476 -14.80 9.29 -3.85
N ILE A 477 -13.94 9.01 -4.85
CA ILE A 477 -13.74 9.89 -6.01
C ILE A 477 -14.81 9.57 -7.05
N GLY A 478 -15.69 10.53 -7.33
CA GLY A 478 -16.80 10.37 -8.29
C GLY A 478 -17.86 9.34 -7.87
N THR A 479 -17.78 8.82 -6.65
CA THR A 479 -18.69 7.81 -6.08
C THR A 479 -18.67 7.86 -4.56
N ILE A 480 -19.60 7.15 -3.91
CA ILE A 480 -19.60 7.03 -2.44
C ILE A 480 -18.49 6.04 -2.03
N LYS A 481 -17.73 6.39 -0.98
CA LYS A 481 -16.69 5.53 -0.41
C LYS A 481 -17.26 4.14 -0.06
N ASP A 482 -16.65 3.07 -0.60
CA ASP A 482 -17.06 1.68 -0.39
C ASP A 482 -15.82 0.76 -0.35
N GLU A 483 -15.36 0.47 0.87
CA GLU A 483 -14.14 -0.31 1.08
C GLU A 483 -14.27 -1.76 0.59
N LYS A 484 -15.48 -2.35 0.62
CA LYS A 484 -15.71 -3.72 0.15
C LYS A 484 -15.59 -3.80 -1.37
N LYS A 485 -16.12 -2.80 -2.09
CA LYS A 485 -15.94 -2.71 -3.55
C LYS A 485 -14.49 -2.39 -3.91
N ALA A 486 -13.83 -1.49 -3.17
CA ALA A 486 -12.41 -1.21 -3.35
C ALA A 486 -11.57 -2.49 -3.27
N PHE A 487 -11.77 -3.28 -2.19
CA PHE A 487 -11.10 -4.56 -2.00
C PHE A 487 -11.32 -5.53 -3.18
N ARG A 488 -12.57 -5.68 -3.65
CA ARG A 488 -12.89 -6.57 -4.79
C ARG A 488 -12.20 -6.16 -6.08
N TRP A 489 -12.09 -4.86 -6.35
CA TRP A 489 -11.43 -4.37 -7.56
C TRP A 489 -9.91 -4.44 -7.47
N TYR A 490 -9.32 -4.17 -6.30
CA TYR A 490 -7.91 -4.43 -6.05
C TYR A 490 -7.58 -5.93 -6.19
N LEU A 491 -8.45 -6.83 -5.72
CA LEU A 491 -8.30 -8.27 -5.92
C LEU A 491 -8.23 -8.64 -7.40
N LYS A 492 -9.20 -8.18 -8.21
CA LYS A 492 -9.19 -8.43 -9.66
C LYS A 492 -7.92 -7.90 -10.33
N SER A 493 -7.49 -6.69 -9.97
CA SER A 493 -6.26 -6.08 -10.49
C SER A 493 -5.02 -6.91 -10.13
N ALA A 494 -4.94 -7.37 -8.88
CA ALA A 494 -3.83 -8.17 -8.36
C ALA A 494 -3.76 -9.56 -9.01
N GLU A 495 -4.90 -10.23 -9.18
CA GLU A 495 -5.02 -11.51 -9.90
C GLU A 495 -4.68 -11.37 -11.37
N GLY A 496 -5.00 -10.22 -11.98
CA GLY A 496 -4.57 -9.83 -13.32
C GLY A 496 -3.06 -9.54 -13.46
N GLY A 497 -2.28 -9.67 -12.37
CA GLY A 497 -0.82 -9.52 -12.37
C GLY A 497 -0.32 -8.08 -12.19
N ASN A 498 -1.20 -7.11 -11.90
CA ASN A 498 -0.77 -5.74 -11.63
C ASN A 498 -0.07 -5.66 -10.26
N HIS A 499 1.22 -5.35 -10.25
CA HIS A 499 2.04 -5.28 -9.04
C HIS A 499 1.59 -4.17 -8.07
N MET A 500 0.99 -3.09 -8.55
CA MET A 500 0.40 -2.04 -7.69
C MET A 500 -0.96 -2.49 -7.13
N GLY A 501 -1.73 -3.25 -7.90
CA GLY A 501 -2.93 -3.95 -7.42
C GLY A 501 -2.60 -4.93 -6.30
N GLN A 502 -1.52 -5.71 -6.47
CA GLN A 502 -1.00 -6.63 -5.45
C GLN A 502 -0.54 -5.88 -4.19
N LEU A 503 0.13 -4.73 -4.34
CA LEU A 503 0.50 -3.86 -3.23
C LEU A 503 -0.72 -3.38 -2.45
N ASN A 504 -1.70 -2.80 -3.13
CA ASN A 504 -2.91 -2.26 -2.50
C ASN A 504 -3.74 -3.35 -1.85
N LEU A 505 -3.81 -4.54 -2.47
CA LEU A 505 -4.48 -5.69 -1.86
C LEU A 505 -3.76 -6.17 -0.60
N GLY A 506 -2.42 -6.21 -0.62
CA GLY A 506 -1.62 -6.49 0.58
C GLY A 506 -1.88 -5.48 1.69
N TYR A 507 -2.00 -4.19 1.34
CA TYR A 507 -2.36 -3.13 2.27
C TYR A 507 -3.77 -3.31 2.85
N CYS A 508 -4.75 -3.66 2.01
CA CYS A 508 -6.11 -3.96 2.48
C CYS A 508 -6.14 -5.11 3.49
N TYR A 509 -5.43 -6.21 3.23
CA TYR A 509 -5.33 -7.31 4.20
C TYR A 509 -4.58 -6.90 5.48
N GLY A 510 -3.49 -6.14 5.37
CA GLY A 510 -2.71 -5.71 6.54
C GLY A 510 -3.45 -4.72 7.46
N LYS A 511 -4.39 -3.94 6.91
CA LYS A 511 -5.20 -2.96 7.66
C LYS A 511 -6.64 -3.39 7.91
N GLY A 512 -7.13 -4.47 7.29
CA GLY A 512 -8.53 -4.88 7.36
C GLY A 512 -9.49 -3.96 6.59
N ILE A 513 -9.04 -3.37 5.46
CA ILE A 513 -9.87 -2.48 4.64
C ILE A 513 -10.72 -3.32 3.69
N GLY A 514 -12.04 -3.27 3.86
CA GLY A 514 -12.98 -4.05 3.03
C GLY A 514 -12.93 -5.56 3.25
N THR A 515 -12.09 -6.05 4.16
CA THR A 515 -11.86 -7.46 4.50
C THR A 515 -11.43 -7.59 5.97
N ILE A 516 -11.37 -8.81 6.50
CA ILE A 516 -10.80 -9.06 7.82
C ILE A 516 -9.28 -8.92 7.74
N LYS A 517 -8.67 -8.30 8.77
CA LYS A 517 -7.21 -8.15 8.87
C LYS A 517 -6.53 -9.52 8.83
N ASP A 518 -5.57 -9.70 7.93
CA ASP A 518 -4.89 -10.97 7.67
C ASP A 518 -3.43 -10.68 7.27
N GLU A 519 -2.53 -10.75 8.25
CA GLU A 519 -1.13 -10.37 8.04
C GLU A 519 -0.36 -11.35 7.16
N GLU A 520 -0.74 -12.64 7.17
CA GLU A 520 -0.13 -13.67 6.32
C GLU A 520 -0.49 -13.45 4.86
N LYS A 521 -1.76 -13.18 4.53
CA LYS A 521 -2.15 -12.81 3.16
C LYS A 521 -1.55 -11.49 2.73
N ALA A 522 -1.46 -10.51 3.63
CA ALA A 522 -0.78 -9.24 3.34
C ALA A 522 0.67 -9.49 2.91
N PHE A 523 1.40 -10.33 3.66
CA PHE A 523 2.76 -10.73 3.34
C PHE A 523 2.86 -11.42 1.97
N GLN A 524 1.98 -12.38 1.67
CA GLN A 524 1.99 -13.09 0.37
C GLN A 524 1.77 -12.14 -0.82
N TRP A 525 0.89 -11.15 -0.69
CA TRP A 525 0.64 -10.18 -1.75
C TRP A 525 1.75 -9.13 -1.88
N TYR A 526 2.36 -8.70 -0.77
CA TYR A 526 3.57 -7.88 -0.82
C TYR A 526 4.73 -8.63 -1.48
N LEU A 527 4.88 -9.94 -1.23
CA LEU A 527 5.88 -10.77 -1.89
C LEU A 527 5.70 -10.79 -3.41
N LYS A 528 4.48 -11.07 -3.89
CA LYS A 528 4.17 -11.04 -5.33
C LYS A 528 4.45 -9.66 -5.95
N SER A 529 4.05 -8.58 -5.28
CA SER A 529 4.31 -7.20 -5.72
C SER A 529 5.81 -6.91 -5.82
N ALA A 530 6.58 -7.32 -4.81
CA ALA A 530 8.02 -7.13 -4.72
C ALA A 530 8.79 -7.92 -5.79
N GLU A 531 8.41 -9.17 -6.03
CA GLU A 531 8.93 -10.04 -7.10
C GLU A 531 8.58 -9.49 -8.49
N GLY A 532 7.40 -8.87 -8.64
CA GLY A 532 7.01 -8.11 -9.81
C GLY A 532 7.80 -6.81 -10.04
N GLY A 533 8.76 -6.49 -9.17
CA GLY A 533 9.65 -5.33 -9.29
C GLY A 533 9.10 -4.02 -8.70
N ASN A 534 7.98 -4.06 -7.96
CA ASN A 534 7.46 -2.86 -7.32
C ASN A 534 8.29 -2.49 -6.08
N HIS A 535 8.97 -1.33 -6.14
CA HIS A 535 9.88 -0.88 -5.10
C HIS A 535 9.17 -0.52 -3.77
N ILE A 536 7.89 -0.14 -3.78
CA ILE A 536 7.11 0.06 -2.55
C ILE A 536 6.75 -1.29 -1.93
N GLY A 537 6.36 -2.28 -2.75
CA GLY A 537 6.16 -3.66 -2.32
C GLY A 537 7.42 -4.28 -1.72
N GLN A 538 8.59 -4.01 -2.30
CA GLN A 538 9.88 -4.44 -1.76
C GLN A 538 10.16 -3.82 -0.38
N ASP A 539 9.84 -2.53 -0.18
CA ASP A 539 9.98 -1.86 1.12
C ASP A 539 9.02 -2.42 2.19
N ASN A 540 7.75 -2.59 1.83
CA ASN A 540 6.75 -3.20 2.72
C ASN A 540 7.12 -4.62 3.10
N LEU A 541 7.63 -5.42 2.15
CA LEU A 541 8.11 -6.76 2.41
C LEU A 541 9.36 -6.77 3.32
N GLY A 542 10.28 -5.82 3.11
CA GLY A 542 11.41 -5.60 4.02
C GLY A 542 10.95 -5.30 5.44
N THR A 543 9.91 -4.47 5.59
CA THR A 543 9.29 -4.16 6.89
C THR A 543 8.63 -5.38 7.52
N SER A 544 7.92 -6.19 6.74
CA SER A 544 7.34 -7.44 7.22
C SER A 544 8.40 -8.39 7.77
N TYR A 545 9.52 -8.58 7.06
CA TYR A 545 10.63 -9.40 7.55
C TYR A 545 11.34 -8.80 8.78
N ARG A 546 11.53 -7.48 8.83
CA ARG A 546 12.18 -6.81 9.99
C ARG A 546 11.37 -6.99 11.27
N ASN A 547 10.05 -6.93 11.16
CA ASN A 547 9.15 -6.92 12.32
C ASN A 547 8.48 -8.27 12.59
N GLY A 548 8.63 -9.27 11.70
CA GLY A 548 7.94 -10.56 11.81
C GLY A 548 6.43 -10.47 11.55
N ILE A 549 5.99 -9.59 10.66
CA ILE A 549 4.56 -9.38 10.34
C ILE A 549 4.16 -10.35 9.21
N GLY A 550 3.27 -11.30 9.52
CA GLY A 550 2.83 -12.32 8.56
C GLY A 550 3.91 -13.34 8.16
N THR A 551 5.09 -13.29 8.79
CA THR A 551 6.23 -14.18 8.55
C THR A 551 7.14 -14.21 9.78
N ILE A 552 8.15 -15.07 9.79
CA ILE A 552 9.16 -15.11 10.85
C ILE A 552 10.13 -13.93 10.65
N LYS A 553 10.48 -13.24 11.74
CA LYS A 553 11.45 -12.15 11.74
C LYS A 553 12.79 -12.61 11.12
N ASP A 554 13.27 -11.89 10.10
CA ASP A 554 14.50 -12.20 9.36
C ASP A 554 15.15 -10.89 8.89
N GLU A 555 16.08 -10.37 9.68
CA GLU A 555 16.74 -9.08 9.41
C GLU A 555 17.63 -9.14 8.15
N GLY A 556 18.22 -10.30 7.83
CA GLY A 556 19.03 -10.47 6.62
C GLY A 556 18.19 -10.40 5.35
N LYS A 557 17.00 -10.98 5.33
CA LYS A 557 16.04 -10.80 4.22
C LYS A 557 15.49 -9.39 4.17
N ALA A 558 15.19 -8.78 5.32
CA ALA A 558 14.75 -7.39 5.39
C ALA A 558 15.75 -6.46 4.70
N PHE A 559 17.04 -6.58 5.06
CA PHE A 559 18.14 -5.82 4.46
C PHE A 559 18.19 -5.98 2.92
N ARG A 560 18.11 -7.22 2.42
CA ARG A 560 18.15 -7.49 0.96
C ARG A 560 16.98 -6.86 0.21
N TRP A 561 15.79 -6.83 0.80
CA TRP A 561 14.62 -6.22 0.18
C TRP A 561 14.63 -4.70 0.24
N TYR A 562 15.08 -4.11 1.36
CA TYR A 562 15.35 -2.68 1.43
C TYR A 562 16.42 -2.25 0.41
N LEU A 563 17.46 -3.05 0.20
CA LEU A 563 18.48 -2.79 -0.81
C LEU A 563 17.89 -2.72 -2.22
N LYS A 564 17.10 -3.73 -2.62
CA LYS A 564 16.42 -3.73 -3.93
C LYS A 564 15.49 -2.53 -4.10
N SER A 565 14.73 -2.21 -3.05
CA SER A 565 13.82 -1.05 -3.02
C SER A 565 14.59 0.26 -3.21
N ALA A 566 15.70 0.43 -2.48
CA ALA A 566 16.54 1.62 -2.53
C ALA A 566 17.25 1.81 -3.88
N GLU A 567 17.77 0.72 -4.46
CA GLU A 567 18.36 0.69 -5.80
C GLU A 567 17.31 0.97 -6.89
N GLY A 568 16.07 0.54 -6.66
CA GLY A 568 14.91 0.88 -7.50
C GLY A 568 14.45 2.34 -7.40
N GLY A 569 15.11 3.17 -6.57
CA GLY A 569 14.82 4.59 -6.42
C GLY A 569 13.75 4.94 -5.38
N ASN A 570 13.25 3.98 -4.60
CA ASN A 570 12.29 4.27 -3.53
C ASN A 570 12.97 5.00 -2.38
N HIS A 571 12.56 6.25 -2.14
CA HIS A 571 13.11 7.07 -1.07
C HIS A 571 12.86 6.51 0.33
N MET A 572 11.77 5.76 0.55
CA MET A 572 11.52 5.08 1.84
C MET A 572 12.42 3.85 1.98
N GLY A 573 12.63 3.11 0.88
CA GLY A 573 13.63 2.04 0.84
C GLY A 573 15.05 2.53 1.12
N GLN A 574 15.42 3.69 0.55
CA GLN A 574 16.71 4.35 0.82
C GLN A 574 16.84 4.76 2.29
N LEU A 575 15.78 5.30 2.89
CA LEU A 575 15.73 5.63 4.32
C LEU A 575 15.91 4.37 5.18
N ASN A 576 15.11 3.33 4.94
CA ASN A 576 15.16 2.09 5.70
C ASN A 576 16.51 1.38 5.56
N LEU A 577 17.13 1.42 4.37
CA LEU A 577 18.47 0.90 4.15
C LEU A 577 19.54 1.72 4.87
N GLY A 578 19.42 3.05 4.88
CA GLY A 578 20.28 3.92 5.69
C GLY A 578 20.20 3.56 7.17
N TYR A 579 18.99 3.35 7.68
CA TYR A 579 18.76 2.89 9.06
C TYR A 579 19.32 1.50 9.35
N CYS A 580 19.24 0.56 8.40
CA CYS A 580 19.88 -0.73 8.54
C CYS A 580 21.41 -0.62 8.70
N TYR A 581 22.06 0.30 7.98
CA TYR A 581 23.49 0.54 8.13
C TYR A 581 23.84 1.30 9.41
N ASP A 582 22.99 2.22 9.89
CA ASP A 582 23.24 2.97 11.12
C ASP A 582 23.14 2.09 12.38
N GLU A 583 22.15 1.18 12.39
CA GLU A 583 21.87 0.30 13.54
C GLU A 583 22.47 -1.10 13.40
N GLY A 584 23.03 -1.47 12.23
CA GLY A 584 23.55 -2.82 11.98
C GLY A 584 22.47 -3.89 11.85
N ILE A 585 21.31 -3.56 11.26
CA ILE A 585 20.18 -4.48 11.09
C ILE A 585 20.38 -5.30 9.82
N GLY A 586 20.60 -6.60 9.97
CA GLY A 586 20.82 -7.53 8.84
C GLY A 586 22.13 -7.32 8.08
N THR A 587 22.99 -6.43 8.58
CA THR A 587 24.30 -6.08 8.03
C THR A 587 25.21 -5.55 9.14
N ILE A 588 26.49 -5.29 8.85
CA ILE A 588 27.39 -4.66 9.82
C ILE A 588 27.14 -3.15 9.83
N LYS A 589 27.17 -2.54 11.02
CA LYS A 589 27.04 -1.09 11.18
C LYS A 589 28.10 -0.35 10.33
N ASP A 590 27.66 0.62 9.54
CA ASP A 590 28.49 1.37 8.59
C ASP A 590 27.92 2.79 8.42
N GLU A 591 28.43 3.72 9.22
CA GLU A 591 27.92 5.10 9.27
C GLU A 591 28.10 5.85 7.95
N GLU A 592 29.17 5.56 7.19
CA GLU A 592 29.42 6.21 5.90
C GLU A 592 28.38 5.77 4.86
N LYS A 593 28.04 4.47 4.82
CA LYS A 593 26.95 3.98 3.97
C LYS A 593 25.59 4.49 4.44
N ALA A 594 25.35 4.54 5.75
CA ALA A 594 24.12 5.11 6.30
C ALA A 594 23.92 6.55 5.83
N PHE A 595 24.96 7.40 5.98
CA PHE A 595 24.97 8.78 5.51
C PHE A 595 24.67 8.89 4.00
N ARG A 596 25.33 8.09 3.16
CA ARG A 596 25.11 8.11 1.70
C ARG A 596 23.67 7.75 1.32
N TRP A 597 23.03 6.82 2.02
CA TRP A 597 21.65 6.44 1.75
C TRP A 597 20.63 7.44 2.29
N TYR A 598 20.87 8.01 3.47
CA TYR A 598 20.08 9.14 3.96
C TYR A 598 20.18 10.35 3.03
N LEU A 599 21.36 10.62 2.44
CA LEU A 599 21.54 11.67 1.44
C LEU A 599 20.66 11.44 0.21
N LYS A 600 20.70 10.24 -0.38
CA LYS A 600 19.84 9.89 -1.53
C LYS A 600 18.35 10.04 -1.20
N SER A 601 17.92 9.55 -0.04
CA SER A 601 16.53 9.68 0.42
C SER A 601 16.12 11.15 0.57
N ALA A 602 17.00 11.99 1.13
CA ALA A 602 16.77 13.40 1.33
C ALA A 602 16.72 14.21 0.02
N GLU A 603 17.58 13.87 -0.95
CA GLU A 603 17.58 14.42 -2.31
C GLU A 603 16.32 14.03 -3.08
N GLY A 604 15.75 12.85 -2.81
CA GLY A 604 14.42 12.42 -3.28
C GLY A 604 13.25 13.08 -2.56
N GLU A 605 13.47 14.21 -1.89
CA GLU A 605 12.48 15.00 -1.13
C GLU A 605 11.79 14.25 0.02
N ASN A 606 12.35 13.15 0.51
CA ASN A 606 11.81 12.48 1.69
C ASN A 606 12.14 13.27 2.96
N HIS A 607 11.11 13.79 3.61
CA HIS A 607 11.24 14.66 4.78
C HIS A 607 11.79 13.94 6.04
N ILE A 608 11.72 12.61 6.12
CA ILE A 608 12.39 11.81 7.19
C ILE A 608 13.86 11.57 6.84
N GLY A 609 14.18 11.31 5.57
CA GLY A 609 15.56 11.26 5.07
C GLY A 609 16.28 12.59 5.30
N GLN A 610 15.62 13.72 5.02
CA GLN A 610 16.15 15.07 5.29
C GLN A 610 16.39 15.30 6.80
N LEU A 611 15.51 14.79 7.66
CA LEU A 611 15.70 14.84 9.13
C LEU A 611 16.93 14.05 9.54
N ASN A 612 17.04 12.79 9.13
CA ASN A 612 18.17 11.92 9.49
C ASN A 612 19.50 12.44 8.94
N LEU A 613 19.50 13.01 7.73
CA LEU A 613 20.67 13.65 7.16
C LEU A 613 21.08 14.90 7.95
N GLY A 614 20.10 15.71 8.38
CA GLY A 614 20.34 16.83 9.29
C GLY A 614 21.00 16.38 10.59
N TYR A 615 20.50 15.28 11.17
CA TYR A 615 21.08 14.67 12.37
C TYR A 615 22.50 14.13 12.15
N CYS A 616 22.78 13.53 10.99
CA CYS A 616 24.13 13.08 10.64
C CYS A 616 25.12 14.25 10.60
N TYR A 617 24.75 15.39 10.00
CA TYR A 617 25.59 16.59 10.01
C TYR A 617 25.70 17.24 11.39
N GLU A 618 24.64 17.20 12.22
CA GLU A 618 24.68 17.73 13.58
C GLU A 618 25.64 16.93 14.48
N LYS A 619 25.65 15.60 14.36
CA LYS A 619 26.46 14.71 15.21
C LYS A 619 27.79 14.29 14.59
N GLY A 620 27.99 14.49 13.29
CA GLY A 620 29.15 13.99 12.55
C GLY A 620 29.12 12.47 12.30
N ILE A 621 27.93 11.90 12.06
CA ILE A 621 27.76 10.46 11.78
C ILE A 621 28.00 10.22 10.29
N GLY A 622 29.03 9.43 9.96
CA GLY A 622 29.38 9.12 8.57
C GLY A 622 29.87 10.31 7.73
N THR A 623 30.01 11.48 8.35
CA THR A 623 30.46 12.74 7.73
C THR A 623 31.08 13.63 8.80
N ILE A 624 31.68 14.75 8.39
CA ILE A 624 32.20 15.76 9.34
C ILE A 624 31.03 16.57 9.88
N LYS A 625 31.04 16.84 11.20
CA LYS A 625 30.06 17.70 11.86
C LYS A 625 30.00 19.08 11.17
N ASP A 626 28.81 19.50 10.75
CA ASP A 626 28.56 20.72 9.99
C ASP A 626 27.18 21.30 10.36
N GLU A 627 27.18 22.26 11.29
CA GLU A 627 25.95 22.82 11.86
C GLU A 627 25.13 23.63 10.85
N GLU A 628 25.80 24.27 9.88
CA GLU A 628 25.12 25.05 8.83
C GLU A 628 24.39 24.11 7.84
N LYS A 629 25.02 22.99 7.46
CA LYS A 629 24.32 21.97 6.65
C LYS A 629 23.21 21.27 7.43
N ALA A 630 23.44 20.97 8.71
CA ALA A 630 22.39 20.41 9.57
C ALA A 630 21.17 21.33 9.60
N PHE A 631 21.37 22.64 9.81
CA PHE A 631 20.32 23.65 9.76
C PHE A 631 19.56 23.63 8.42
N ARG A 632 20.27 23.67 7.29
CA ARG A 632 19.65 23.67 5.95
C ARG A 632 18.80 22.42 5.69
N TRP A 633 19.22 21.25 6.16
CA TRP A 633 18.46 20.01 5.99
C TRP A 633 17.26 19.89 6.94
N TYR A 634 17.40 20.33 8.19
CA TYR A 634 16.25 20.47 9.10
C TYR A 634 15.23 21.48 8.56
N LEU A 635 15.67 22.57 7.92
CA LEU A 635 14.80 23.52 7.25
C LEU A 635 13.97 22.87 6.14
N LYS A 636 14.62 22.13 5.23
CA LYS A 636 13.93 21.39 4.17
C LYS A 636 12.94 20.37 4.72
N SER A 637 13.35 19.60 5.75
CA SER A 637 12.48 18.62 6.42
C SER A 637 11.24 19.28 7.04
N ALA A 638 11.42 20.43 7.68
CA ALA A 638 10.34 21.19 8.32
C ALA A 638 9.35 21.80 7.31
N GLU A 639 9.87 22.37 6.22
CA GLU A 639 9.09 22.89 5.09
C GLU A 639 8.33 21.77 4.37
N GLY A 640 8.96 20.60 4.22
CA GLY A 640 8.35 19.36 3.71
C GLY A 640 7.30 18.73 4.61
N GLY A 641 7.02 19.31 5.79
CA GLY A 641 5.91 18.90 6.66
C GLY A 641 6.30 18.04 7.86
N ASN A 642 7.56 17.63 8.00
CA ASN A 642 7.99 16.78 9.11
C ASN A 642 7.91 17.53 10.45
N HIS A 643 7.07 17.05 11.36
CA HIS A 643 6.90 17.70 12.65
C HIS A 643 8.15 17.60 13.53
N MET A 644 8.89 16.49 13.51
CA MET A 644 10.17 16.39 14.22
C MET A 644 11.24 17.32 13.60
N GLY A 645 11.26 17.45 12.27
CA GLY A 645 12.09 18.44 11.56
C GLY A 645 11.76 19.87 11.96
N ARG A 646 10.47 20.21 12.08
CA ARG A 646 10.00 21.51 12.59
C ARG A 646 10.46 21.76 14.04
N SER A 647 10.43 20.75 14.90
CA SER A 647 10.94 20.86 16.28
C SER A 647 12.45 21.09 16.30
N ASN A 648 13.25 20.30 15.57
CA ASN A 648 14.70 20.46 15.52
C ASN A 648 15.11 21.82 14.93
N LEU A 649 14.41 22.28 13.89
CA LEU A 649 14.64 23.60 13.32
C LEU A 649 14.30 24.72 14.31
N GLY A 650 13.21 24.57 15.07
CA GLY A 650 12.85 25.50 16.14
C GLY A 650 13.98 25.63 17.17
N TYR A 651 14.58 24.50 17.57
CA TYR A 651 15.71 24.45 18.49
C TYR A 651 16.96 25.14 17.93
N PHE A 652 17.26 24.94 16.63
CA PHE A 652 18.38 25.60 15.98
C PHE A 652 18.22 27.13 15.95
N TYR A 653 17.01 27.64 15.68
CA TYR A 653 16.72 29.07 15.77
C TYR A 653 16.77 29.60 17.21
N GLU A 654 16.31 28.82 18.19
CA GLU A 654 16.33 29.22 19.60
C GLU A 654 17.78 29.34 20.14
N LYS A 655 18.67 28.43 19.74
CA LYS A 655 20.06 28.40 20.20
C LYS A 655 21.04 29.13 19.27
N GLY A 656 20.65 29.48 18.05
CA GLY A 656 21.54 30.07 17.04
C GLY A 656 22.57 29.08 16.50
N ILE A 657 22.18 27.81 16.33
CA ILE A 657 23.06 26.75 15.81
C ILE A 657 22.97 26.74 14.29
N GLY A 658 24.10 26.92 13.60
CA GLY A 658 24.14 26.98 12.13
C GLY A 658 23.35 28.13 11.50
N THR A 659 22.84 29.07 12.30
CA THR A 659 22.04 30.23 11.89
C THR A 659 22.10 31.32 12.95
N ILE A 660 21.53 32.50 12.67
CA ILE A 660 21.39 33.57 13.67
C ILE A 660 20.25 33.21 14.62
N LYS A 661 20.47 33.37 15.93
CA LYS A 661 19.44 33.19 16.97
C LYS A 661 18.22 34.08 16.67
N ASP A 662 17.04 33.47 16.57
CA ASP A 662 15.76 34.14 16.26
C ASP A 662 14.61 33.44 17.00
N GLU A 663 14.31 33.94 18.19
CA GLU A 663 13.28 33.37 19.08
C GLU A 663 11.88 33.43 18.45
N GLY A 664 11.57 34.47 17.67
CA GLY A 664 10.28 34.61 16.99
C GLY A 664 10.09 33.60 15.85
N LYS A 665 11.16 33.20 15.16
CA LYS A 665 11.11 32.07 14.21
C LYS A 665 11.07 30.72 14.94
N ALA A 666 11.83 30.56 16.02
CA ALA A 666 11.79 29.35 16.84
C ALA A 666 10.37 29.04 17.31
N PHE A 667 9.69 30.02 17.91
CA PHE A 667 8.30 29.93 18.35
C PHE A 667 7.35 29.49 17.22
N ARG A 668 7.44 30.13 16.04
CA ARG A 668 6.59 29.79 14.89
C ARG A 668 6.80 28.36 14.40
N TRP A 669 8.02 27.84 14.43
CA TRP A 669 8.29 26.46 14.02
C TRP A 669 7.85 25.44 15.07
N TYR A 670 8.05 25.71 16.36
CA TYR A 670 7.49 24.90 17.43
C TYR A 670 5.95 24.86 17.37
N LEU A 671 5.30 25.98 17.07
CA LEU A 671 3.85 26.04 16.88
C LEU A 671 3.37 25.10 15.77
N LYS A 672 3.98 25.21 14.58
CA LYS A 672 3.67 24.33 13.44
C LYS A 672 3.99 22.86 13.70
N SER A 673 4.95 22.55 14.58
CA SER A 673 5.25 21.19 15.01
C SER A 673 4.18 20.64 15.94
N ALA A 674 3.81 21.45 16.94
CA ALA A 674 2.84 21.10 17.97
C ALA A 674 1.41 20.91 17.43
N GLU A 675 0.98 21.78 16.52
CA GLU A 675 -0.30 21.65 15.79
C GLU A 675 -0.35 20.39 14.91
N GLY A 676 0.81 19.92 14.46
CA GLY A 676 0.98 18.65 13.77
C GLY A 676 0.94 17.41 14.67
N GLY A 677 0.74 17.58 15.98
CA GLY A 677 0.66 16.48 16.93
C GLY A 677 2.00 15.94 17.43
N ASN A 678 3.13 16.57 17.12
CA ASN A 678 4.43 16.11 17.61
C ASN A 678 4.65 16.52 19.07
N HIS A 679 4.80 15.53 19.93
CA HIS A 679 4.89 15.76 21.39
C HIS A 679 6.12 16.58 21.79
N ILE A 680 7.29 16.35 21.17
CA ILE A 680 8.48 17.19 21.41
C ILE A 680 8.20 18.66 21.02
N GLY A 681 7.51 18.89 19.91
CA GLY A 681 7.09 20.22 19.47
C GLY A 681 6.07 20.85 20.42
N GLN A 682 5.12 20.06 20.93
CA GLN A 682 4.15 20.49 21.94
C GLN A 682 4.85 20.90 23.25
N ASN A 683 5.85 20.12 23.69
CA ASN A 683 6.68 20.46 24.85
C ASN A 683 7.47 21.76 24.61
N ASN A 684 8.18 21.87 23.49
CA ASN A 684 8.99 23.05 23.19
C ASN A 684 8.13 24.31 23.02
N LEU A 685 6.92 24.18 22.47
CA LEU A 685 5.96 25.28 22.39
C LEU A 685 5.44 25.67 23.78
N GLY A 686 5.13 24.68 24.63
CA GLY A 686 4.79 24.91 26.03
C GLY A 686 5.90 25.70 26.75
N TYR A 687 7.15 25.30 26.52
CA TYR A 687 8.33 25.97 27.06
C TYR A 687 8.48 27.42 26.56
N CYS A 688 8.16 27.68 25.29
CA CYS A 688 8.16 29.04 24.75
C CYS A 688 7.11 29.92 25.41
N TYR A 689 5.87 29.42 25.60
CA TYR A 689 4.83 30.16 26.30
C TYR A 689 5.15 30.36 27.79
N HIS A 690 5.79 29.39 28.45
CA HIS A 690 6.16 29.51 29.85
C HIS A 690 7.24 30.57 30.09
N ASN A 691 8.23 30.67 29.19
CA ASN A 691 9.37 31.58 29.35
C ASN A 691 9.25 32.88 28.54
N GLY A 692 8.21 33.03 27.72
CA GLY A 692 8.06 34.19 26.83
C GLY A 692 9.08 34.21 25.69
N ILE A 693 9.51 33.04 25.19
CA ILE A 693 10.49 32.93 24.10
C ILE A 693 9.76 33.11 22.77
N GLY A 694 10.04 34.22 22.07
CA GLY A 694 9.43 34.52 20.77
C GLY A 694 7.92 34.84 20.79
N THR A 695 7.32 34.88 21.99
CA THR A 695 5.91 35.20 22.26
C THR A 695 5.79 35.88 23.61
N ILE A 696 4.63 36.46 23.91
CA ILE A 696 4.33 36.91 25.27
C ILE A 696 4.15 35.67 26.17
N LYS A 697 4.70 35.74 27.38
CA LYS A 697 4.54 34.72 28.41
C LYS A 697 3.04 34.48 28.67
N ASP A 698 2.59 33.23 28.57
CA ASP A 698 1.19 32.80 28.70
C ASP A 698 1.14 31.43 29.37
N GLU A 699 1.04 31.42 30.70
CA GLU A 699 1.09 30.21 31.53
C GLU A 699 -0.05 29.23 31.21
N GLY A 700 -1.26 29.75 30.92
CA GLY A 700 -2.40 28.91 30.56
C GLY A 700 -2.21 28.18 29.22
N LYS A 701 -1.68 28.85 28.20
CA LYS A 701 -1.33 28.17 26.94
C LYS A 701 -0.14 27.24 27.08
N ALA A 702 0.85 27.61 27.88
CA ALA A 702 1.99 26.74 28.18
C ALA A 702 1.50 25.40 28.75
N PHE A 703 0.65 25.44 29.78
CA PHE A 703 0.05 24.26 30.39
C PHE A 703 -0.72 23.39 29.39
N GLN A 704 -1.55 23.99 28.54
CA GLN A 704 -2.31 23.23 27.53
C GLN A 704 -1.41 22.48 26.55
N TRP A 705 -0.29 23.07 26.13
CA TRP A 705 0.63 22.43 25.21
C TRP A 705 1.50 21.38 25.89
N PHE A 706 1.92 21.60 27.14
CA PHE A 706 2.55 20.55 27.94
C PHE A 706 1.61 19.37 28.16
N LEU A 707 0.31 19.61 28.40
CA LEU A 707 -0.70 18.57 28.56
C LEU A 707 -0.83 17.70 27.32
N LYS A 708 -0.96 18.32 26.14
CA LYS A 708 -0.98 17.58 24.87
C LYS A 708 0.29 16.78 24.63
N SER A 709 1.46 17.33 24.99
CA SER A 709 2.73 16.61 24.94
C SER A 709 2.74 15.39 25.86
N ALA A 710 2.23 15.54 27.08
CA ALA A 710 2.17 14.49 28.09
C ALA A 710 1.20 13.35 27.72
N GLU A 711 0.04 13.68 27.16
CA GLU A 711 -0.95 12.74 26.62
C GLU A 711 -0.34 11.88 25.48
N GLY A 712 0.61 12.45 24.76
CA GLY A 712 1.44 11.75 23.77
C GLY A 712 2.54 10.84 24.31
N GLY A 713 2.70 10.76 25.63
CA GLY A 713 3.72 9.93 26.28
C GLY A 713 5.11 10.57 26.37
N GLU A 714 5.24 11.88 26.12
CA GLU A 714 6.53 12.58 26.20
C GLU A 714 6.84 12.97 27.65
N LYS A 715 8.04 12.60 28.12
CA LYS A 715 8.42 12.69 29.53
C LYS A 715 8.59 14.14 30.00
N PHE A 716 9.18 15.03 29.20
CA PHE A 716 9.31 16.44 29.57
C PHE A 716 7.96 17.16 29.62
N GLY A 717 7.02 16.79 28.76
CA GLY A 717 5.63 17.20 28.79
C GLY A 717 4.95 16.73 30.06
N GLN A 718 5.14 15.46 30.45
CA GLN A 718 4.63 14.92 31.72
C GLN A 718 5.22 15.65 32.93
N SER A 719 6.53 15.91 32.94
CA SER A 719 7.21 16.68 33.99
C SER A 719 6.79 18.15 34.03
N SER A 720 6.58 18.78 32.88
CA SER A 720 6.13 20.17 32.79
C SER A 720 4.66 20.32 33.17
N VAL A 721 3.82 19.35 32.80
CA VAL A 721 2.45 19.22 33.28
C VAL A 721 2.43 19.01 34.79
N GLU A 722 3.34 18.20 35.32
CA GLU A 722 3.48 18.01 36.76
C GLU A 722 3.97 19.28 37.46
N TYR A 723 4.88 20.06 36.84
CA TYR A 723 5.33 21.38 37.32
C TYR A 723 4.19 22.41 37.32
N PHE A 724 3.41 22.50 36.24
CA PHE A 724 2.23 23.36 36.18
C PHE A 724 1.11 22.87 37.09
N TYR A 725 0.90 21.57 37.23
CA TYR A 725 -0.03 21.05 38.25
C TYR A 725 0.48 21.39 39.66
N ARG A 726 1.78 21.32 39.93
CA ARG A 726 2.35 21.76 41.23
C ARG A 726 2.18 23.28 41.47
N ASN A 727 2.11 24.11 40.43
CA ASN A 727 2.01 25.57 40.55
C ASN A 727 0.60 26.18 40.29
N GLU A 728 -0.31 25.53 39.55
CA GLU A 728 -1.64 26.01 39.15
C GLU A 728 -2.83 25.14 39.62
N ILE A 729 -2.62 24.04 40.37
CA ILE A 729 -3.75 23.22 40.90
C ILE A 729 -4.75 24.05 41.74
N LEU A 730 -4.37 25.23 42.25
CA LEU A 730 -5.26 26.09 43.02
C LEU A 730 -6.19 27.01 42.19
N HIS A 731 -6.01 27.16 40.86
CA HIS A 731 -6.75 28.22 40.13
C HIS A 731 -7.65 27.76 38.99
N VAL A 732 -7.34 26.68 38.28
CA VAL A 732 -8.07 26.36 37.02
C VAL A 732 -9.06 25.20 37.13
N LYS A 733 -8.86 24.22 38.03
CA LYS A 733 -9.85 23.13 38.25
C LYS A 733 -11.09 23.57 39.06
N LYS A 734 -11.00 24.70 39.76
CA LYS A 734 -12.07 25.35 40.52
C LYS A 734 -13.32 25.75 39.73
N LYS A 735 -13.14 26.08 38.44
CA LYS A 735 -14.19 26.76 37.66
C LYS A 735 -14.92 25.90 36.64
N LYS A 736 -14.48 24.67 36.36
CA LYS A 736 -15.11 23.86 35.31
C LYS A 736 -16.18 22.87 35.79
N ASN A 737 -16.17 22.49 37.07
CA ASN A 737 -17.19 21.60 37.66
C ASN A 737 -18.23 22.33 38.55
N LYS A 738 -18.35 23.66 38.45
CA LYS A 738 -19.36 24.45 39.19
C LYS A 738 -20.28 25.27 38.27
N LEU A 739 -20.62 24.72 37.12
CA LEU A 739 -21.48 25.36 36.13
C LEU A 739 -22.56 24.41 35.59
N GLU A 740 -23.27 23.75 36.48
CA GLU A 740 -24.59 23.17 36.16
C GLU A 740 -25.41 23.19 37.43
N HIS A 741 -26.13 24.29 37.70
CA HIS A 741 -27.41 24.31 38.40
C HIS A 741 -28.07 25.66 38.09
N GLN A 742 -29.01 25.65 37.14
CA GLN A 742 -29.90 26.78 36.89
C GLN A 742 -30.80 27.00 38.13
N CYS A 743 -31.08 28.27 38.45
CA CYS A 743 -32.10 28.60 39.44
C CYS A 743 -33.48 28.26 38.86
N ILE A 744 -34.16 27.27 39.45
CA ILE A 744 -35.49 26.78 39.03
C ILE A 744 -36.56 27.89 38.99
N ASN A 745 -36.36 29.00 39.70
CA ASN A 745 -37.35 30.08 39.79
C ASN A 745 -37.16 31.26 38.82
N CYS A 746 -35.99 31.45 38.19
CA CYS A 746 -35.78 32.68 37.39
C CYS A 746 -34.87 32.57 36.15
N GLU A 747 -34.38 31.38 35.79
CA GLU A 747 -33.69 31.09 34.51
C GLU A 747 -32.49 32.00 34.11
N ASN A 748 -31.96 32.86 34.99
CA ASN A 748 -30.77 33.67 34.70
C ASN A 748 -29.44 32.96 35.01
N LEU A 749 -28.42 33.20 34.18
CA LEU A 749 -27.05 32.70 34.32
C LEU A 749 -26.30 33.41 35.45
N ASN A 750 -25.76 32.62 36.38
CA ASN A 750 -25.18 33.05 37.65
C ASN A 750 -23.84 33.80 37.49
N GLN A 751 -23.69 34.98 38.10
CA GLN A 751 -22.40 35.64 38.34
C GLN A 751 -22.05 35.53 39.83
N LEU A 752 -20.86 34.97 40.10
CA LEU A 752 -20.04 34.98 41.33
C LEU A 752 -20.70 35.34 42.69
N ASN A 753 -20.49 34.47 43.69
CA ASN A 753 -20.72 34.65 45.15
C ASN A 753 -22.12 34.37 45.73
N ASN A 754 -22.78 33.27 45.35
CA ASN A 754 -23.94 32.71 46.10
C ASN A 754 -25.02 33.73 46.53
N THR A 755 -25.23 34.78 45.73
CA THR A 755 -26.26 35.78 45.95
C THR A 755 -27.00 36.01 44.64
N CYS A 756 -28.21 35.46 44.54
CA CYS A 756 -29.21 35.99 43.62
C CYS A 756 -29.87 37.18 44.34
N SER A 757 -29.96 38.34 43.68
CA SER A 757 -30.49 39.57 44.28
C SER A 757 -31.89 39.41 44.89
N ASP A 758 -32.66 38.42 44.45
CA ASP A 758 -34.05 38.21 44.86
C ASP A 758 -34.29 37.02 45.80
N CYS A 759 -33.30 36.14 46.03
CA CYS A 759 -33.49 34.89 46.79
C CYS A 759 -32.54 34.80 47.99
N LYS A 760 -33.06 35.07 49.19
CA LYS A 760 -32.38 34.78 50.46
C LYS A 760 -32.15 33.26 50.63
N LEU A 761 -30.91 32.88 50.94
CA LEU A 761 -30.42 31.57 51.44
C LEU A 761 -30.82 30.33 50.61
N ILE A 762 -29.88 29.80 49.83
CA ILE A 762 -30.03 28.49 49.19
C ILE A 762 -29.91 27.39 50.24
N LYS A 763 -30.97 26.58 50.33
CA LYS A 763 -31.10 25.39 51.17
C LYS A 763 -30.14 24.30 50.68
N MET A 764 -29.17 23.92 51.53
CA MET A 764 -28.22 22.83 51.26
C MET A 764 -28.88 21.45 51.35
N SER A 765 -28.18 20.43 50.84
CA SER A 765 -28.58 19.01 50.74
C SER A 765 -29.38 18.48 51.94
N LYS A 766 -30.37 17.62 51.68
CA LYS A 766 -31.34 17.06 52.65
C LYS A 766 -30.76 16.17 53.79
N TRP A 767 -29.46 16.14 54.03
CA TRP A 767 -28.81 15.27 55.05
C TRP A 767 -28.23 16.10 56.21
N THR A 768 -28.25 15.54 57.43
CA THR A 768 -27.55 16.03 58.64
C THR A 768 -27.12 14.82 59.46
N SER A 769 -25.95 14.87 60.10
CA SER A 769 -25.49 13.86 61.05
C SER A 769 -26.20 13.92 62.40
N GLY A 770 -26.90 15.03 62.68
CA GLY A 770 -27.41 15.35 64.01
C GLY A 770 -26.37 15.97 64.95
N ASN A 771 -25.11 16.15 64.52
CA ASN A 771 -24.06 16.82 65.26
C ASN A 771 -23.49 18.03 64.49
N TYR A 772 -23.48 19.19 65.15
CA TYR A 772 -23.08 20.46 64.53
C TYR A 772 -21.61 20.46 64.06
N ASP A 773 -20.69 19.89 64.84
CA ASP A 773 -19.26 19.94 64.51
C ASP A 773 -18.90 19.03 63.33
N VAL A 774 -19.55 17.86 63.23
CA VAL A 774 -19.41 16.97 62.05
C VAL A 774 -20.04 17.59 60.82
N ASP A 775 -21.25 18.15 60.95
CA ASP A 775 -21.90 18.83 59.83
C ASP A 775 -21.05 20.01 59.34
N ASN A 776 -20.51 20.81 60.27
CA ASN A 776 -19.67 21.97 59.96
C ASN A 776 -18.38 21.55 59.23
N ILE A 777 -17.65 20.53 59.70
CA ILE A 777 -16.40 20.15 59.04
C ILE A 777 -16.64 19.51 57.66
N ILE A 778 -17.72 18.72 57.51
CA ILE A 778 -18.12 18.20 56.19
C ILE A 778 -18.48 19.36 55.26
N GLN A 779 -19.25 20.34 55.74
CA GLN A 779 -19.60 21.54 54.96
C GLN A 779 -18.37 22.37 54.59
N MET A 780 -17.37 22.48 55.46
CA MET A 780 -16.09 23.12 55.13
C MET A 780 -15.39 22.40 53.98
N THR A 781 -15.48 21.06 53.90
CA THR A 781 -14.92 20.30 52.77
C THR A 781 -15.69 20.53 51.47
N GLN A 782 -17.02 20.61 51.53
CA GLN A 782 -17.90 20.84 50.38
C GLN A 782 -17.83 22.29 49.88
N SER A 783 -17.51 23.22 50.77
CA SER A 783 -17.33 24.64 50.48
C SER A 783 -15.91 24.97 50.04
N ASP A 784 -14.94 24.05 50.24
CA ASP A 784 -13.59 24.21 49.73
C ASP A 784 -13.61 24.08 48.21
N GLU A 785 -13.70 25.23 47.56
CA GLU A 785 -13.73 25.31 46.12
C GLU A 785 -12.47 24.65 45.48
N ASN A 786 -11.33 24.53 46.20
CA ASN A 786 -10.09 23.93 45.65
C ASN A 786 -10.12 22.40 45.68
N ALA A 787 -11.06 21.80 46.41
CA ALA A 787 -11.13 20.37 46.59
C ALA A 787 -11.62 19.68 45.31
N ASN A 788 -10.95 18.61 44.90
CA ASN A 788 -11.45 17.69 43.90
C ASN A 788 -12.60 16.84 44.50
N GLU A 789 -13.45 16.25 43.64
CA GLU A 789 -14.62 15.47 44.08
C GLU A 789 -14.28 14.32 45.05
N TRP A 790 -13.09 13.74 44.93
CA TRP A 790 -12.58 12.66 45.80
C TRP A 790 -11.93 13.17 47.12
N GLU A 791 -11.81 14.48 47.31
CA GLU A 791 -11.32 15.16 48.53
C GLU A 791 -12.45 15.70 49.40
N ILE A 792 -13.66 15.79 48.84
CA ILE A 792 -14.87 16.23 49.52
C ILE A 792 -15.36 15.12 50.45
N TRP A 793 -15.55 15.45 51.74
CA TRP A 793 -16.07 14.51 52.72
C TRP A 793 -17.58 14.45 52.65
N ARG A 794 -18.13 13.29 53.00
CA ARG A 794 -19.57 13.04 52.97
C ARG A 794 -20.04 12.48 54.30
N TRP A 795 -21.28 12.79 54.65
CA TRP A 795 -21.98 11.98 55.63
C TRP A 795 -22.43 10.70 54.94
N ILE A 796 -21.95 9.57 55.43
CA ILE A 796 -22.24 8.25 54.88
C ILE A 796 -23.20 7.58 55.85
N ASP A 797 -24.40 7.24 55.36
CA ASP A 797 -25.36 6.48 56.14
C ASP A 797 -24.80 5.09 56.41
N TYR A 798 -24.66 4.72 57.68
CA TYR A 798 -24.08 3.45 58.10
C TYR A 798 -24.79 2.23 57.49
N SER A 799 -26.09 2.34 57.18
CA SER A 799 -26.85 1.27 56.52
C SER A 799 -26.34 0.91 55.12
N LYS A 800 -25.57 1.82 54.50
CA LYS A 800 -24.92 1.67 53.19
C LYS A 800 -23.56 0.99 53.26
N LEU A 801 -23.05 0.74 54.46
CA LEU A 801 -21.85 -0.03 54.69
C LEU A 801 -22.25 -1.48 54.94
N LYS A 802 -21.82 -2.38 54.04
CA LYS A 802 -22.08 -3.83 54.12
C LYS A 802 -20.78 -4.58 54.33
N ASN A 803 -20.90 -5.86 54.69
CA ASN A 803 -19.75 -6.77 54.84
C ASN A 803 -18.69 -6.22 55.82
N ILE A 804 -19.15 -5.68 56.96
CA ILE A 804 -18.28 -5.03 57.96
C ILE A 804 -17.48 -6.10 58.69
N GLU A 805 -16.16 -6.06 58.54
CA GLU A 805 -15.20 -7.04 59.06
C GLU A 805 -14.17 -6.34 59.96
N TYR A 806 -13.88 -6.91 61.13
CA TYR A 806 -12.85 -6.39 62.03
C TYR A 806 -11.45 -6.68 61.47
N LEU A 807 -10.55 -5.68 61.43
CA LEU A 807 -9.18 -5.84 60.94
C LEU A 807 -8.14 -5.83 62.07
N ALA A 808 -8.15 -4.79 62.90
CA ALA A 808 -7.12 -4.59 63.91
C ALA A 808 -7.56 -3.61 65.00
N GLU A 809 -6.88 -3.67 66.15
CA GLU A 809 -7.02 -2.69 67.24
C GLU A 809 -5.66 -2.02 67.48
N GLY A 810 -5.68 -0.69 67.58
CA GLY A 810 -4.52 0.14 67.90
C GLY A 810 -4.69 0.86 69.24
N GLY A 811 -3.72 1.71 69.59
CA GLY A 811 -3.74 2.47 70.84
C GLY A 811 -4.99 3.37 70.98
N PHE A 812 -5.47 3.93 69.86
CA PHE A 812 -6.50 4.97 69.82
C PHE A 812 -7.86 4.53 69.26
N GLY A 813 -8.01 3.27 68.83
CA GLY A 813 -9.26 2.81 68.24
C GLY A 813 -9.14 1.46 67.53
N SER A 814 -10.24 1.04 66.89
CA SER A 814 -10.32 -0.17 66.08
C SER A 814 -10.52 0.17 64.60
N ILE A 815 -9.92 -0.64 63.73
CA ILE A 815 -10.02 -0.55 62.28
C ILE A 815 -10.90 -1.69 61.78
N TRP A 816 -11.87 -1.35 60.95
CA TRP A 816 -12.79 -2.28 60.31
C TRP A 816 -12.74 -2.08 58.80
N LYS A 817 -13.08 -3.10 58.04
CA LYS A 817 -13.23 -3.06 56.59
C LYS A 817 -14.71 -3.14 56.25
N ALA A 818 -15.17 -2.40 55.25
CA ALA A 818 -16.55 -2.45 54.79
C ALA A 818 -16.65 -2.20 53.27
N GLU A 819 -17.78 -2.56 52.69
CA GLU A 819 -18.15 -2.24 51.33
C GLU A 819 -19.18 -1.10 51.33
N TRP A 820 -18.91 -0.02 50.59
CA TRP A 820 -19.82 1.12 50.45
C TRP A 820 -20.67 0.98 49.19
N ILE A 821 -21.95 0.60 49.35
CA ILE A 821 -22.80 0.12 48.25
C ILE A 821 -23.33 1.21 47.31
N ASP A 822 -23.44 2.45 47.78
CA ASP A 822 -23.90 3.60 46.99
C ASP A 822 -22.84 4.69 46.89
N MET A 823 -21.58 4.25 46.81
CA MET A 823 -20.45 5.13 46.53
C MET A 823 -20.72 5.93 45.25
N PRO A 824 -20.56 7.27 45.26
CA PRO A 824 -20.70 8.10 44.07
C PRO A 824 -19.83 7.61 42.91
N GLU A 825 -20.36 7.67 41.69
CA GLU A 825 -19.69 7.14 40.48
C GLU A 825 -18.33 7.79 40.28
N GLU A 826 -18.17 9.08 40.52
CA GLU A 826 -16.91 9.81 40.38
C GLU A 826 -15.83 9.33 41.37
N VAL A 827 -16.25 9.03 42.61
CA VAL A 827 -15.37 8.50 43.66
C VAL A 827 -14.97 7.06 43.32
N PHE A 828 -15.93 6.26 42.86
CA PHE A 828 -15.69 4.89 42.40
C PHE A 828 -14.79 4.85 41.16
N GLU A 829 -15.00 5.73 40.18
CA GLU A 829 -14.21 5.82 38.98
C GLU A 829 -12.76 6.19 39.26
N PHE A 830 -12.52 7.06 40.24
CA PHE A 830 -11.18 7.46 40.64
C PHE A 830 -10.44 6.34 41.38
N TYR A 831 -11.10 5.69 42.34
CA TYR A 831 -10.46 4.67 43.18
C TYR A 831 -10.55 3.25 42.65
N LYS A 832 -11.44 2.99 41.68
CA LYS A 832 -11.77 1.69 41.08
C LYS A 832 -12.09 0.62 42.14
N SER A 833 -12.62 1.04 43.30
CA SER A 833 -12.97 0.17 44.42
C SER A 833 -13.96 0.88 45.33
N ASN A 834 -14.97 0.13 45.78
CA ASN A 834 -15.97 0.54 46.78
C ASN A 834 -15.62 0.05 48.20
N ILE A 835 -14.44 -0.56 48.39
CA ILE A 835 -13.99 -1.05 49.70
C ILE A 835 -13.40 0.12 50.49
N VAL A 836 -13.85 0.26 51.74
CA VAL A 836 -13.44 1.33 52.66
C VAL A 836 -12.94 0.75 53.99
N ALA A 837 -12.14 1.53 54.71
CA ALA A 837 -11.74 1.24 56.07
C ALA A 837 -12.45 2.19 57.04
N LEU A 838 -13.00 1.67 58.13
CA LEU A 838 -13.66 2.44 59.17
C LEU A 838 -12.74 2.52 60.37
N LYS A 839 -12.30 3.73 60.73
CA LYS A 839 -11.56 3.98 61.97
C LYS A 839 -12.55 4.42 63.05
N LYS A 840 -12.83 3.53 64.00
CA LYS A 840 -13.65 3.81 65.19
C LYS A 840 -12.72 4.19 66.34
N LEU A 841 -12.79 5.43 66.84
CA LEU A 841 -12.01 5.84 68.02
C LEU A 841 -12.65 5.32 69.30
N LYS A 842 -11.84 5.14 70.36
CA LYS A 842 -12.35 4.78 71.69
C LYS A 842 -13.30 5.87 72.21
N ASN A 843 -14.41 5.46 72.83
CA ASN A 843 -15.45 6.35 73.39
C ASN A 843 -16.07 7.32 72.35
N SER A 844 -16.16 6.90 71.09
CA SER A 844 -16.69 7.73 69.99
C SER A 844 -18.23 7.82 69.95
N GLN A 845 -18.94 7.44 71.03
CA GLN A 845 -20.39 7.65 71.15
C GLN A 845 -20.76 9.14 71.17
N GLU A 846 -19.87 9.97 71.70
CA GLU A 846 -19.91 11.43 71.64
C GLU A 846 -18.66 11.95 70.93
N ILE A 847 -18.77 13.11 70.28
CA ILE A 847 -17.64 13.72 69.59
C ILE A 847 -16.70 14.34 70.63
N SER A 848 -15.57 13.68 70.85
CA SER A 848 -14.53 14.19 71.74
C SER A 848 -13.71 15.31 71.09
N SER A 849 -13.03 16.10 71.93
CA SER A 849 -12.11 17.12 71.45
C SER A 849 -10.96 16.52 70.63
N GLU A 850 -10.55 15.30 70.97
CA GLU A 850 -9.52 14.50 70.31
C GLU A 850 -9.97 14.07 68.91
N PHE A 851 -11.23 13.63 68.78
CA PHE A 851 -11.83 13.29 67.49
C PHE A 851 -11.88 14.52 66.56
N LEU A 852 -12.26 15.69 67.08
CA LEU A 852 -12.25 16.94 66.31
C LEU A 852 -10.85 17.41 65.94
N LYS A 853 -9.86 17.25 66.83
CA LYS A 853 -8.45 17.56 66.52
C LYS A 853 -7.93 16.69 65.39
N GLU A 854 -8.22 15.39 65.40
CA GLU A 854 -7.84 14.48 64.31
C GLU A 854 -8.49 14.89 62.99
N LEU A 855 -9.80 15.15 62.99
CA LEU A 855 -10.51 15.60 61.79
C LEU A 855 -9.98 16.95 61.27
N THR A 856 -9.66 17.88 62.16
CA THR A 856 -9.09 19.19 61.81
C THR A 856 -7.70 19.04 61.20
N ALA A 857 -6.83 18.23 61.81
CA ALA A 857 -5.50 17.94 61.28
C ALA A 857 -5.58 17.28 59.90
N ASN A 858 -6.47 16.29 59.74
CA ASN A 858 -6.71 15.64 58.45
C ASN A 858 -7.21 16.66 57.41
N PHE A 859 -8.15 17.54 57.75
CA PHE A 859 -8.67 18.58 56.86
C PHE A 859 -7.58 19.55 56.40
N GLN A 860 -6.76 20.05 57.31
CA GLN A 860 -5.72 21.04 57.02
C GLN A 860 -4.52 20.44 56.27
N CYS A 861 -4.25 19.15 56.50
CA CYS A 861 -3.16 18.40 55.89
C CYS A 861 -3.62 17.51 54.72
N ARG A 862 -4.80 17.75 54.12
CA ARG A 862 -5.25 16.98 52.94
C ARG A 862 -4.31 17.21 51.77
N ASP A 863 -3.72 16.11 51.30
CA ASP A 863 -2.87 16.06 50.12
C ASP A 863 -2.94 14.65 49.51
N LYS A 864 -2.57 14.50 48.24
CA LYS A 864 -2.55 13.21 47.54
C LYS A 864 -1.60 12.16 48.16
N TYR A 865 -0.62 12.59 48.98
CA TYR A 865 0.31 11.75 49.74
C TYR A 865 -0.10 11.55 51.21
N VAL A 866 -1.24 12.08 51.64
CA VAL A 866 -1.85 11.82 52.95
C VAL A 866 -3.05 10.89 52.76
N LEU A 867 -3.32 10.03 53.75
CA LEU A 867 -4.38 9.01 53.68
C LEU A 867 -5.76 9.69 53.54
N PRO A 868 -6.53 9.47 52.45
CA PRO A 868 -7.77 10.19 52.23
C PRO A 868 -8.91 9.72 53.12
N ILE A 869 -9.60 10.70 53.69
CA ILE A 869 -10.92 10.55 54.29
C ILE A 869 -11.97 10.74 53.19
N LEU A 870 -12.89 9.79 53.07
CA LEU A 870 -14.02 9.82 52.14
C LEU A 870 -15.28 10.40 52.82
N GLY A 871 -15.37 10.25 54.14
CA GLY A 871 -16.53 10.70 54.90
C GLY A 871 -16.51 10.30 56.36
N ILE A 872 -17.63 10.57 57.01
CA ILE A 872 -17.89 10.24 58.41
C ILE A 872 -19.21 9.48 58.46
N THR A 873 -19.29 8.48 59.33
CA THR A 873 -20.50 7.69 59.59
C THR A 873 -20.71 7.56 61.09
N GLN A 874 -21.93 7.24 61.52
CA GLN A 874 -22.22 6.83 62.89
C GLN A 874 -22.93 5.48 62.88
N ASP A 875 -22.42 4.53 63.66
CA ASP A 875 -23.07 3.22 63.83
C ASP A 875 -24.44 3.41 64.49
N SER A 876 -25.51 3.04 63.78
CA SER A 876 -26.87 3.25 64.27
C SER A 876 -27.19 2.51 65.58
N MET A 877 -26.49 1.41 65.86
CA MET A 877 -26.66 0.57 67.05
C MET A 877 -25.75 1.01 68.20
N THR A 878 -24.45 1.13 67.96
CA THR A 878 -23.48 1.45 69.04
C THR A 878 -23.37 2.95 69.31
N LYS A 879 -23.91 3.80 68.41
CA LYS A 879 -23.78 5.26 68.39
C LYS A 879 -22.36 5.78 68.20
N GLU A 880 -21.41 4.91 67.91
CA GLU A 880 -20.01 5.26 67.68
C GLU A 880 -19.81 5.93 66.33
N TYR A 881 -19.15 7.09 66.33
CA TYR A 881 -18.66 7.73 65.12
C TYR A 881 -17.44 7.00 64.56
N ALA A 882 -17.38 6.89 63.24
CA ALA A 882 -16.24 6.33 62.52
C ALA A 882 -15.81 7.23 61.36
N ILE A 883 -14.50 7.35 61.18
CA ILE A 883 -13.91 8.00 60.00
C ILE A 883 -13.87 6.95 58.88
N VAL A 884 -14.46 7.28 57.74
CA VAL A 884 -14.46 6.41 56.55
C VAL A 884 -13.26 6.77 55.68
N LEU A 885 -12.25 5.91 55.67
CA LEU A 885 -10.99 6.04 54.96
C LEU A 885 -10.99 5.18 53.70
N ARG A 886 -10.17 5.55 52.71
CA ARG A 886 -9.89 4.64 51.59
C ARG A 886 -9.18 3.39 52.08
N HIS A 887 -9.71 2.21 51.75
CA HIS A 887 -9.01 0.95 51.99
C HIS A 887 -7.81 0.80 51.04
N MET A 888 -6.62 0.56 51.59
CA MET A 888 -5.39 0.41 50.83
C MET A 888 -5.09 -1.07 50.62
N LYS A 889 -5.28 -1.56 49.39
CA LYS A 889 -5.20 -2.99 49.05
C LYS A 889 -3.85 -3.65 49.35
N ASN A 890 -2.76 -2.88 49.37
CA ASN A 890 -1.41 -3.38 49.63
C ASN A 890 -1.01 -3.25 51.11
N GLY A 891 -1.95 -2.90 52.00
CA GLY A 891 -1.69 -2.76 53.43
C GLY A 891 -0.77 -1.59 53.78
N ASN A 892 -0.08 -1.71 54.92
CA ASN A 892 0.93 -0.76 55.37
C ASN A 892 2.35 -1.18 54.95
N LEU A 893 3.34 -0.30 55.13
CA LEU A 893 4.72 -0.52 54.69
C LEU A 893 5.34 -1.78 55.32
N ARG A 894 5.01 -2.10 56.57
CA ARG A 894 5.52 -3.31 57.23
C ARG A 894 5.04 -4.56 56.51
N ASP A 895 3.73 -4.69 56.33
CA ASP A 895 3.14 -5.88 55.73
C ASP A 895 3.56 -6.01 54.25
N PHE A 896 3.76 -4.88 53.57
CA PHE A 896 4.25 -4.82 52.20
C PHE A 896 5.70 -5.32 52.05
N LEU A 897 6.63 -4.88 52.90
CA LEU A 897 8.02 -5.35 52.84
C LEU A 897 8.19 -6.79 53.35
N ASP A 898 7.33 -7.25 54.26
CA ASP A 898 7.28 -8.66 54.67
C ASP A 898 6.92 -9.58 53.47
N GLN A 899 6.02 -9.12 52.59
CA GLN A 899 5.61 -9.83 51.37
C GLN A 899 6.60 -9.64 50.20
N ASN A 900 7.33 -8.51 50.16
CA ASN A 900 8.21 -8.12 49.07
C ASN A 900 9.66 -7.95 49.57
N LYS A 901 10.30 -9.07 49.93
CA LYS A 901 11.63 -9.09 50.56
C LYS A 901 12.76 -8.57 49.67
N SER A 902 12.56 -8.56 48.36
CA SER A 902 13.53 -8.06 47.38
C SER A 902 12.87 -6.98 46.52
N LEU A 903 13.26 -5.73 46.74
CA LEU A 903 12.83 -4.57 45.95
C LEU A 903 14.06 -3.87 45.36
N PRO A 904 14.03 -3.50 44.07
CA PRO A 904 15.05 -2.65 43.47
C PRO A 904 15.15 -1.29 44.14
N TRP A 905 16.34 -0.68 44.15
CA TRP A 905 16.61 0.62 44.75
C TRP A 905 15.71 1.72 44.20
N ILE A 906 15.39 1.70 42.90
CA ILE A 906 14.46 2.68 42.34
C ILE A 906 13.08 2.61 43.02
N GLU A 907 12.58 1.41 43.33
CA GLU A 907 11.29 1.26 44.02
C GLU A 907 11.38 1.67 45.50
N ARG A 908 12.50 1.36 46.17
CA ARG A 908 12.76 1.81 47.55
C ARG A 908 12.81 3.33 47.64
N LEU A 909 13.43 3.99 46.67
CA LEU A 909 13.48 5.45 46.59
C LEU A 909 12.11 6.05 46.30
N TRP A 910 11.29 5.44 45.45
CA TRP A 910 9.90 5.86 45.24
C TRP A 910 9.05 5.76 46.53
N LEU A 911 9.23 4.69 47.32
CA LEU A 911 8.58 4.56 48.63
C LEU A 911 9.03 5.68 49.58
N LEU A 912 10.34 5.91 49.71
CA LEU A 912 10.88 6.99 50.54
C LEU A 912 10.35 8.35 50.09
N ASN A 913 10.53 8.70 48.82
CA ASN A 913 10.16 10.00 48.27
C ASN A 913 8.67 10.30 48.47
N SER A 914 7.79 9.33 48.21
CA SER A 914 6.34 9.52 48.39
C SER A 914 5.93 9.70 49.85
N PHE A 915 6.55 8.96 50.79
CA PHE A 915 6.36 9.18 52.21
C PHE A 915 6.82 10.59 52.62
N ILE A 916 8.01 11.01 52.18
CA ILE A 916 8.58 12.31 52.53
C ILE A 916 7.76 13.46 51.95
N ARG A 917 7.16 13.31 50.76
CA ARG A 917 6.23 14.32 50.23
C ARG A 917 5.02 14.54 51.15
N GLY A 918 4.45 13.48 51.70
CA GLY A 918 3.36 13.56 52.67
C GLY A 918 3.81 14.29 53.94
N LEU A 919 4.97 13.92 54.50
CA LEU A 919 5.50 14.56 55.70
C LEU A 919 5.87 16.03 55.47
N LYS A 920 6.54 16.34 54.36
CA LYS A 920 6.85 17.70 53.90
C LYS A 920 5.59 18.56 53.85
N PHE A 921 4.50 18.01 53.30
CA PHE A 921 3.23 18.75 53.25
C PHE A 921 2.68 19.02 54.65
N ILE A 922 2.63 18.02 55.54
CA ILE A 922 2.21 18.19 56.94
C ILE A 922 3.07 19.26 57.64
N HIS A 923 4.40 19.20 57.47
CA HIS A 923 5.33 20.17 58.04
C HIS A 923 5.12 21.58 57.47
N SER A 924 4.83 21.70 56.17
CA SER A 924 4.52 22.99 55.53
C SER A 924 3.24 23.66 56.07
N LYS A 925 2.34 22.87 56.67
CA LYS A 925 1.14 23.37 57.38
C LYS A 925 1.42 23.72 58.84
N GLY A 926 2.67 23.58 59.30
CA GLY A 926 3.08 23.86 60.68
C GLY A 926 2.76 22.74 61.67
N PHE A 927 2.38 21.55 61.19
CA PHE A 927 2.07 20.40 62.03
C PHE A 927 3.31 19.52 62.30
N ILE A 928 3.24 18.75 63.38
CA ILE A 928 4.15 17.68 63.77
C ILE A 928 3.33 16.38 63.81
N HIS A 929 3.77 15.31 63.15
CA HIS A 929 3.02 14.05 63.06
C HIS A 929 3.06 13.24 64.36
N ARG A 930 4.22 13.18 65.04
CA ARG A 930 4.47 12.54 66.35
C ARG A 930 4.36 11.02 66.43
N ASP A 931 3.91 10.34 65.37
CA ASP A 931 3.64 8.89 65.37
C ASP A 931 4.00 8.21 64.05
N ILE A 932 5.20 8.53 63.54
CA ILE A 932 5.69 7.97 62.28
C ILE A 932 6.31 6.60 62.55
N HIS A 933 5.65 5.56 62.04
CA HIS A 933 6.18 4.19 62.02
C HIS A 933 5.58 3.44 60.82
N PRO A 934 6.14 2.28 60.38
CA PRO A 934 5.71 1.59 59.17
C PRO A 934 4.23 1.19 59.13
N GLY A 935 3.58 1.08 60.30
CA GLY A 935 2.16 0.76 60.42
C GLY A 935 1.22 1.90 60.01
N ASN A 936 1.71 3.16 60.05
CA ASN A 936 0.97 4.35 59.65
C ASN A 936 1.29 4.80 58.21
N LEU A 937 2.09 4.02 57.48
CA LEU A 937 2.49 4.28 56.09
C LEU A 937 1.76 3.34 55.15
N MET A 938 0.69 3.81 54.50
CA MET A 938 -0.20 2.96 53.71
C MET A 938 0.22 2.89 52.24
N ILE A 939 0.26 1.69 51.66
CA ILE A 939 0.76 1.45 50.30
C ILE A 939 -0.37 1.43 49.28
N THR A 940 -0.22 2.18 48.20
CA THR A 940 -1.19 2.22 47.11
C THR A 940 -0.53 2.28 45.72
N GLU A 941 -1.35 2.17 44.68
CA GLU A 941 -0.91 2.25 43.28
C GLU A 941 -1.10 3.65 42.73
N ILE A 942 -0.20 4.06 41.83
CA ILE A 942 -0.36 5.30 41.07
C ILE A 942 -1.50 5.08 40.05
N PRO A 943 -2.54 5.94 40.01
CA PRO A 943 -3.54 5.89 38.96
C PRO A 943 -2.88 5.95 37.58
N ASN A 944 -3.20 5.00 36.70
CA ASN A 944 -2.64 4.83 35.34
C ASN A 944 -1.17 4.37 35.25
N ASN A 945 -0.52 4.01 36.37
CA ASN A 945 0.80 3.37 36.36
C ASN A 945 0.90 2.32 37.46
N SER A 946 0.61 1.06 37.13
CA SER A 946 0.63 -0.06 38.08
C SER A 946 2.04 -0.50 38.48
N LYS A 947 3.08 -0.01 37.79
CA LYS A 947 4.48 -0.45 37.94
C LYS A 947 5.09 -0.03 39.28
N TYR A 948 4.84 1.20 39.75
CA TYR A 948 5.41 1.72 40.99
C TYR A 948 4.36 1.85 42.08
N LYS A 949 4.72 1.47 43.31
CA LYS A 949 3.90 1.68 44.51
C LYS A 949 4.40 2.91 45.25
N PHE A 950 3.51 3.58 45.96
CA PHE A 950 3.85 4.77 46.75
C PHE A 950 3.13 4.77 48.10
N ILE A 951 3.68 5.52 49.06
CA ILE A 951 3.19 5.62 50.44
C ILE A 951 2.23 6.81 50.57
N ARG A 952 1.13 6.58 51.29
CA ARG A 952 0.29 7.62 51.87
C ARG A 952 0.45 7.64 53.38
N LEU A 953 0.86 8.77 53.92
CA LEU A 953 1.04 8.99 55.36
C LEU A 953 -0.34 9.09 56.03
N GLY A 954 -0.60 8.23 57.01
CA GLY A 954 -1.89 8.15 57.71
C GLY A 954 -1.76 8.27 59.21
N ASP A 955 -2.90 8.23 59.89
CA ASP A 955 -3.05 8.39 61.35
C ASP A 955 -2.54 9.73 61.90
N LEU A 956 -3.33 10.78 61.69
CA LEU A 956 -3.07 12.12 62.23
C LEU A 956 -3.69 12.34 63.61
N GLY A 957 -4.08 11.28 64.35
CA GLY A 957 -4.71 11.41 65.67
C GLY A 957 -3.84 12.13 66.70
N LEU A 958 -2.52 11.91 66.63
CA LEU A 958 -1.52 12.56 67.48
C LEU A 958 -0.92 13.84 66.88
N CYS A 959 -1.36 14.21 65.67
CA CYS A 959 -0.81 15.35 64.96
C CYS A 959 -1.22 16.67 65.66
N ARG A 960 -0.26 17.56 65.90
CA ARG A 960 -0.47 18.84 66.60
C ARG A 960 0.30 19.95 65.92
N LEU A 961 -0.16 21.19 66.07
CA LEU A 961 0.59 22.36 65.60
C LEU A 961 1.89 22.49 66.40
N ALA A 962 2.96 22.92 65.74
CA ALA A 962 4.29 23.03 66.36
C ALA A 962 4.34 24.04 67.52
N ASN A 963 3.40 24.98 67.59
CA ASN A 963 3.27 25.99 68.63
C ASN A 963 2.28 25.63 69.76
N GLU A 964 1.63 24.46 69.71
CA GLU A 964 0.71 24.01 70.76
C GLU A 964 1.50 23.42 71.93
N THR A 965 1.23 23.86 73.16
CA THR A 965 1.88 23.36 74.39
C THR A 965 1.74 21.84 74.51
N SER A 966 2.87 21.14 74.58
CA SER A 966 2.95 19.68 74.58
C SER A 966 2.27 19.06 75.80
N SER A 967 1.55 17.96 75.60
CA SER A 967 1.06 17.09 76.67
C SER A 967 2.22 16.45 77.42
N SER A 968 2.04 16.16 78.71
CA SER A 968 3.02 15.51 79.60
C SER A 968 3.22 14.00 79.33
N GLU A 969 2.85 13.52 78.14
CA GLU A 969 2.78 12.10 77.79
C GLU A 969 3.33 11.88 76.38
N ALA A 970 4.22 10.89 76.22
CA ALA A 970 4.68 10.41 74.90
C ALA A 970 3.90 9.17 74.48
N TYR A 971 3.50 9.17 73.22
CA TYR A 971 2.98 8.01 72.52
C TYR A 971 3.85 7.69 71.31
N GLY A 972 3.93 6.41 70.97
CA GLY A 972 4.55 5.94 69.74
C GLY A 972 5.03 4.50 69.84
N VAL A 973 5.87 4.10 68.88
CA VAL A 973 6.61 2.84 68.89
C VAL A 973 8.07 3.13 69.20
N LEU A 974 8.58 2.62 70.33
CA LEU A 974 9.79 3.11 70.99
C LEU A 974 10.99 3.43 70.06
N PRO A 975 11.42 2.56 69.13
CA PRO A 975 12.58 2.86 68.27
C PRO A 975 12.42 4.06 67.33
N TYR A 976 11.18 4.46 67.03
CA TYR A 976 10.88 5.57 66.13
C TYR A 976 10.76 6.90 66.88
N ILE A 977 10.78 6.90 68.22
CA ILE A 977 10.65 8.09 69.05
C ILE A 977 12.04 8.73 69.21
N ALA A 978 12.12 10.03 68.94
CA ALA A 978 13.38 10.76 69.01
C ALA A 978 13.92 10.87 70.46
N PRO A 979 15.25 10.87 70.67
CA PRO A 979 15.86 10.98 72.00
C PRO A 979 15.36 12.15 72.85
N GLU A 980 15.17 13.32 72.24
CA GLU A 980 14.67 14.51 72.93
C GLU A 980 13.21 14.39 73.40
N VAL A 981 12.41 13.57 72.71
CA VAL A 981 11.03 13.26 73.10
C VAL A 981 11.02 12.29 74.29
N LEU A 982 11.91 11.30 74.31
CA LEU A 982 12.05 10.35 75.42
C LEU A 982 12.49 11.02 76.73
N ASN A 983 13.29 12.09 76.65
CA ASN A 983 13.81 12.79 77.84
C ASN A 983 12.85 13.89 78.36
N LYS A 984 12.33 14.76 77.48
CA LYS A 984 11.60 15.98 77.89
C LYS A 984 10.23 16.16 77.21
N TYR A 985 9.71 15.15 76.51
CA TYR A 985 8.48 15.26 75.71
C TYR A 985 8.49 16.39 74.68
N GLN A 986 9.69 16.79 74.22
CA GLN A 986 9.88 17.92 73.32
C GLN A 986 9.68 17.48 71.87
N TYR A 987 8.41 17.41 71.45
CA TYR A 987 8.07 17.18 70.07
C TYR A 987 8.37 18.40 69.20
N SER A 988 9.05 18.16 68.07
CA SER A 988 9.35 19.15 67.03
C SER A 988 9.25 18.50 65.64
N GLN A 989 9.26 19.28 64.57
CA GLN A 989 9.37 18.71 63.22
C GLN A 989 10.66 17.89 63.06
N ALA A 990 11.76 18.29 63.70
CA ALA A 990 13.00 17.52 63.74
C ALA A 990 12.87 16.18 64.46
N SER A 991 11.93 16.04 65.40
CA SER A 991 11.62 14.75 66.04
C SER A 991 10.93 13.77 65.07
N ASP A 992 10.10 14.25 64.14
CA ASP A 992 9.56 13.42 63.04
C ASP A 992 10.69 12.99 62.08
N ILE A 993 11.69 13.85 61.84
CA ILE A 993 12.84 13.54 60.98
C ILE A 993 13.71 12.42 61.56
N TYR A 994 13.82 12.31 62.88
CA TYR A 994 14.46 11.15 63.49
C TYR A 994 13.72 9.85 63.11
N SER A 995 12.39 9.85 63.20
CA SER A 995 11.57 8.72 62.77
C SER A 995 11.77 8.42 61.27
N VAL A 996 11.93 9.45 60.43
CA VAL A 996 12.27 9.30 59.01
C VAL A 996 13.56 8.51 58.83
N GLY A 997 14.62 8.80 59.59
CA GLY A 997 15.86 8.02 59.51
C GLY A 997 15.64 6.53 59.83
N ILE A 998 14.81 6.22 60.82
CA ILE A 998 14.46 4.83 61.17
C ILE A 998 13.63 4.18 60.05
N ILE A 999 12.70 4.92 59.43
CA ILE A 999 11.97 4.46 58.24
C ILE A 999 12.90 4.23 57.05
N MET A 1000 13.90 5.08 56.83
CA MET A 1000 14.91 4.90 55.79
C MET A 1000 15.67 3.59 55.98
N TRP A 1001 16.07 3.29 57.22
CA TRP A 1001 16.68 2.01 57.57
C TRP A 1001 15.73 0.83 57.37
N PHE A 1002 14.46 0.98 57.75
CA PHE A 1002 13.41 -0.02 57.54
C PHE A 1002 13.20 -0.32 56.05
N ILE A 1003 13.09 0.70 55.20
CA ILE A 1003 12.99 0.57 53.73
C ILE A 1003 14.24 -0.09 53.16
N SER A 1004 15.43 0.18 53.70
CA SER A 1004 16.69 -0.42 53.23
C SER A 1004 16.86 -1.88 53.64
N THR A 1005 16.35 -2.30 54.80
CA THR A 1005 16.65 -3.63 55.36
C THR A 1005 15.46 -4.58 55.37
N GLY A 1006 14.23 -4.06 55.38
CA GLY A 1006 13.02 -4.82 55.66
C GLY A 1006 12.96 -5.40 57.09
N LYS A 1007 13.90 -5.04 57.98
CA LYS A 1007 14.01 -5.59 59.33
C LYS A 1007 13.32 -4.68 60.34
N ARG A 1008 12.82 -5.25 61.44
CA ARG A 1008 12.27 -4.47 62.55
C ARG A 1008 13.43 -3.93 63.41
N PRO A 1009 13.44 -2.63 63.77
CA PRO A 1009 14.53 -2.03 64.55
C PRO A 1009 14.54 -2.62 65.97
N PHE A 1010 15.70 -3.11 66.42
CA PHE A 1010 15.88 -3.72 67.75
C PHE A 1010 14.92 -4.87 68.06
N ALA A 1011 14.51 -5.66 67.05
CA ALA A 1011 13.54 -6.75 67.19
C ALA A 1011 13.90 -7.79 68.27
N ASN A 1012 15.19 -7.95 68.56
CA ASN A 1012 15.74 -8.87 69.54
C ASN A 1012 15.69 -8.36 70.99
N ARG A 1013 15.20 -7.14 71.26
CA ARG A 1013 15.11 -6.54 72.60
C ARG A 1013 13.68 -6.21 72.99
N ALA A 1014 13.43 -6.18 74.30
CA ALA A 1014 12.21 -5.60 74.85
C ALA A 1014 12.16 -4.08 74.60
N TYR A 1015 11.00 -3.54 74.22
CA TYR A 1015 10.80 -2.10 74.08
C TYR A 1015 10.47 -1.47 75.44
N ASN A 1016 11.47 -1.43 76.32
CA ASN A 1016 11.37 -0.97 77.71
C ASN A 1016 12.29 0.23 77.98
N ALA A 1017 12.38 0.67 79.25
CA ALA A 1017 13.19 1.81 79.66
C ALA A 1017 14.70 1.66 79.33
N GLU A 1018 15.23 0.43 79.35
CA GLU A 1018 16.63 0.15 79.04
C GLU A 1018 16.96 0.49 77.57
N LEU A 1019 16.10 0.04 76.63
CA LEU A 1019 16.29 0.36 75.22
C LEU A 1019 16.18 1.88 74.95
N ALA A 1020 15.30 2.60 75.66
CA ALA A 1020 15.23 4.05 75.55
C ALA A 1020 16.50 4.76 76.00
N VAL A 1021 17.08 4.33 77.12
CA VAL A 1021 18.35 4.89 77.62
C VAL A 1021 19.46 4.65 76.60
N ASP A 1022 19.52 3.46 76.02
CA ASP A 1022 20.54 3.16 75.00
C ASP A 1022 20.35 3.99 73.73
N ILE A 1023 19.11 4.14 73.25
CA ILE A 1023 18.79 5.03 72.11
C ILE A 1023 19.19 6.46 72.44
N PHE A 1024 18.88 6.95 73.64
CA PHE A 1024 19.27 8.28 74.08
C PHE A 1024 20.80 8.48 74.11
N ASN A 1025 21.53 7.44 74.51
CA ASN A 1025 22.99 7.43 74.55
C ASN A 1025 23.65 7.21 73.18
N GLY A 1026 22.87 7.12 72.09
CA GLY A 1026 23.39 7.02 70.72
C GLY A 1026 23.56 5.59 70.23
N LEU A 1027 22.77 4.62 70.71
CA LEU A 1027 22.72 3.28 70.14
C LEU A 1027 22.20 3.32 68.69
N TRP A 1028 23.10 3.03 67.75
CA TRP A 1028 22.80 3.01 66.31
C TRP A 1028 22.39 1.63 65.79
N LEU A 1029 21.47 1.62 64.83
CA LEU A 1029 21.15 0.43 64.03
C LEU A 1029 22.32 0.12 63.09
N LYS A 1030 22.69 -1.16 62.96
CA LYS A 1030 23.78 -1.58 62.07
C LYS A 1030 23.42 -1.30 60.61
N THR A 1031 24.32 -0.64 59.87
CA THR A 1031 24.15 -0.41 58.43
C THR A 1031 24.37 -1.72 57.64
N ASN A 1032 23.58 -1.93 56.59
CA ASN A 1032 23.68 -3.11 55.74
C ASN A 1032 24.67 -2.83 54.60
N LYS A 1033 25.60 -3.75 54.32
CA LYS A 1033 26.59 -3.67 53.22
C LYS A 1033 25.95 -3.44 51.84
N ASN A 1034 24.66 -3.75 51.71
CA ASN A 1034 23.88 -3.62 50.49
C ASN A 1034 23.13 -2.26 50.40
N THR A 1035 23.50 -1.28 51.22
CA THR A 1035 22.92 0.07 51.23
C THR A 1035 23.88 1.06 50.54
N PRO A 1036 23.42 1.87 49.57
CA PRO A 1036 24.21 2.91 48.92
C PRO A 1036 24.75 3.93 49.92
N GLN A 1037 25.97 4.39 49.68
CA GLN A 1037 26.67 5.28 50.62
C GLN A 1037 25.95 6.63 50.79
N CYS A 1038 25.49 7.25 49.70
CA CYS A 1038 24.73 8.50 49.76
C CYS A 1038 23.42 8.37 50.57
N TYR A 1039 22.78 7.20 50.53
CA TYR A 1039 21.59 6.89 51.32
C TYR A 1039 21.90 6.75 52.81
N ILE A 1040 23.03 6.10 53.15
CA ILE A 1040 23.52 6.00 54.54
C ILE A 1040 23.80 7.39 55.11
N GLU A 1041 24.49 8.24 54.37
CA GLU A 1041 24.85 9.59 54.83
C GLU A 1041 23.63 10.45 55.14
N LEU A 1042 22.59 10.38 54.30
CA LEU A 1042 21.33 11.09 54.57
C LEU A 1042 20.59 10.49 55.78
N MET A 1043 20.55 9.17 55.88
CA MET A 1043 19.92 8.45 56.99
C MET A 1043 20.58 8.79 58.34
N GLU A 1044 21.91 8.84 58.40
CA GLU A 1044 22.66 9.22 59.60
C GLU A 1044 22.46 10.70 59.96
N LYS A 1045 22.35 11.59 58.97
CA LYS A 1045 21.99 13.00 59.21
C LYS A 1045 20.60 13.15 59.84
N CYS A 1046 19.62 12.36 59.40
CA CYS A 1046 18.29 12.33 60.02
C CYS A 1046 18.33 11.91 61.49
N TRP A 1047 19.35 11.16 61.89
CA TRP A 1047 19.52 10.69 63.24
C TRP A 1047 20.38 11.60 64.14
N HIS A 1048 20.86 12.74 63.65
CA HIS A 1048 21.79 13.58 64.42
C HIS A 1048 21.28 13.88 65.86
N LYS A 1049 22.19 13.80 66.85
CA LYS A 1049 21.85 13.95 68.28
C LYS A 1049 21.25 15.33 68.58
N ASP A 1050 21.81 16.38 67.97
CA ASP A 1050 21.23 17.72 67.97
C ASP A 1050 20.07 17.77 66.95
N PRO A 1051 18.82 18.04 67.37
CA PRO A 1051 17.67 18.14 66.46
C PRO A 1051 17.80 19.26 65.43
N SER A 1052 18.58 20.33 65.70
CA SER A 1052 18.73 21.46 64.78
C SER A 1052 19.62 21.16 63.56
N GLU A 1053 20.46 20.14 63.67
CA GLU A 1053 21.34 19.66 62.59
C GLU A 1053 20.67 18.62 61.69
N ARG A 1054 19.47 18.14 62.06
CA ARG A 1054 18.69 17.21 61.23
C ARG A 1054 18.13 17.95 60.01
N PRO A 1055 18.16 17.35 58.81
CA PRO A 1055 17.62 17.98 57.61
C PRO A 1055 16.11 18.18 57.71
N SER A 1056 15.58 19.20 57.01
CA SER A 1056 14.13 19.35 56.90
C SER A 1056 13.52 18.29 55.98
N ALA A 1057 12.20 18.04 56.11
CA ALA A 1057 11.49 17.16 55.18
C ALA A 1057 11.60 17.64 53.72
N GLU A 1058 11.68 18.96 53.48
CA GLU A 1058 11.95 19.56 52.16
C GLU A 1058 13.32 19.14 51.62
N THR A 1059 14.36 19.22 52.46
CA THR A 1059 15.72 18.86 52.08
C THR A 1059 15.84 17.37 51.72
N ILE A 1060 15.22 16.50 52.52
CA ILE A 1060 15.18 15.05 52.23
C ILE A 1060 14.41 14.79 50.94
N TYR A 1061 13.31 15.51 50.72
CA TYR A 1061 12.50 15.44 49.51
C TYR A 1061 13.36 15.75 48.28
N ASP A 1062 14.03 16.90 48.25
CA ASP A 1062 14.84 17.35 47.11
C ASP A 1062 15.99 16.38 46.82
N ILE A 1063 16.68 15.89 47.85
CA ILE A 1063 17.77 14.90 47.71
C ILE A 1063 17.21 13.60 47.11
N SER A 1064 16.11 13.08 47.66
CA SER A 1064 15.52 11.82 47.18
C SER A 1064 14.95 11.93 45.76
N GLU A 1065 14.41 13.10 45.38
CA GLU A 1065 13.92 13.37 44.03
C GLU A 1065 15.08 13.36 43.03
N ASN A 1066 16.18 14.05 43.35
CA ASN A 1066 17.39 14.07 42.53
C ASN A 1066 17.95 12.65 42.34
N TRP A 1067 17.97 11.81 43.39
CA TRP A 1067 18.40 10.40 43.25
C TRP A 1067 17.51 9.59 42.29
N ILE A 1068 16.19 9.82 42.31
CA ILE A 1068 15.25 9.17 41.39
C ILE A 1068 15.47 9.68 39.96
N GLU A 1069 15.63 10.98 39.78
CA GLU A 1069 15.90 11.60 38.47
C GLU A 1069 17.21 11.06 37.86
N ASP A 1070 18.29 11.07 38.63
CA ASP A 1070 19.59 10.54 38.23
C ASP A 1070 19.49 9.07 37.80
N LEU A 1071 18.84 8.21 38.59
CA LEU A 1071 18.68 6.79 38.24
C LEU A 1071 17.85 6.55 36.97
N LEU A 1072 16.91 7.45 36.65
CA LEU A 1072 16.04 7.34 35.49
C LEU A 1072 16.63 7.96 34.22
N TYR A 1073 17.41 9.04 34.35
CA TYR A 1073 17.81 9.91 33.25
C TYR A 1073 19.32 10.08 33.08
N ASP A 1074 20.11 10.07 34.16
CA ASP A 1074 21.56 10.18 34.12
C ASP A 1074 22.25 9.07 34.91
N LYS A 1075 22.23 7.86 34.34
CA LYS A 1075 22.84 6.65 34.92
C LYS A 1075 24.38 6.73 35.10
N LYS A 1076 24.99 7.88 34.78
CA LYS A 1076 26.43 8.14 34.94
C LYS A 1076 26.73 9.13 36.05
N SER A 1077 25.73 9.70 36.72
CA SER A 1077 25.95 10.55 37.89
C SER A 1077 26.61 9.76 39.03
N ALA A 1078 27.32 10.45 39.92
CA ALA A 1078 27.99 9.80 41.04
C ALA A 1078 27.00 9.00 41.92
N ASP A 1079 25.83 9.57 42.19
CA ASP A 1079 24.78 8.95 43.00
C ASP A 1079 24.15 7.74 42.30
N SER A 1080 23.76 7.87 41.02
CA SER A 1080 23.17 6.75 40.27
C SER A 1080 24.12 5.56 40.17
N ILE A 1081 25.42 5.81 40.00
CA ILE A 1081 26.45 4.77 40.01
C ILE A 1081 26.50 4.07 41.37
N MET A 1082 26.39 4.79 42.49
CA MET A 1082 26.34 4.17 43.83
C MET A 1082 25.16 3.22 43.97
N PHE A 1083 23.95 3.66 43.60
CA PHE A 1083 22.74 2.84 43.64
C PHE A 1083 22.83 1.62 42.72
N LEU A 1084 23.25 1.79 41.47
CA LEU A 1084 23.39 0.70 40.49
C LEU A 1084 24.46 -0.32 40.91
N ASN A 1085 25.58 0.13 41.47
CA ASN A 1085 26.63 -0.76 41.98
C ASN A 1085 26.15 -1.60 43.17
N THR A 1086 25.37 -1.01 44.10
CA THR A 1086 24.79 -1.77 45.20
C THR A 1086 23.69 -2.71 44.75
N GLU A 1087 22.88 -2.32 43.76
CA GLU A 1087 21.88 -3.19 43.13
C GLU A 1087 22.56 -4.41 42.48
N GLN A 1088 23.64 -4.19 41.75
CA GLN A 1088 24.41 -5.27 41.13
C GLN A 1088 25.04 -6.19 42.17
N LYS A 1089 25.59 -5.65 43.27
CA LYS A 1089 26.06 -6.46 44.40
C LYS A 1089 24.94 -7.28 45.05
N MET A 1090 23.72 -6.74 45.15
CA MET A 1090 22.55 -7.48 45.66
C MET A 1090 22.16 -8.64 44.73
N HIS A 1091 22.29 -8.47 43.42
CA HIS A 1091 22.07 -9.52 42.42
C HIS A 1091 23.19 -10.57 42.37
N ASP A 1092 24.45 -10.15 42.50
CA ASP A 1092 25.64 -11.01 42.43
C ASP A 1092 25.81 -11.89 43.67
N LEU A 1093 25.36 -11.43 44.85
CA LEU A 1093 25.34 -12.17 46.12
C LEU A 1093 24.19 -13.19 46.21
N GLY A 1094 23.65 -13.66 45.07
CA GLY A 1094 22.48 -14.52 44.95
C GLY A 1094 22.32 -15.52 46.10
N GLU A 1095 21.18 -15.44 46.80
CA GLU A 1095 20.64 -16.48 47.68
C GLU A 1095 21.63 -17.20 48.63
N VAL A 1096 22.69 -16.56 49.15
CA VAL A 1096 23.49 -17.18 50.24
C VAL A 1096 23.96 -16.16 51.27
N VAL A 1097 23.43 -16.34 52.49
CA VAL A 1097 23.73 -15.73 53.82
C VAL A 1097 23.06 -14.37 54.08
N ASP A 1098 21.98 -14.27 54.86
CA ASP A 1098 21.89 -14.77 56.24
C ASP A 1098 20.50 -15.36 56.57
N LEU A 1099 20.39 -16.69 56.40
CA LEU A 1099 19.40 -17.56 57.03
C LEU A 1099 19.88 -18.04 58.42
N SER A 1100 20.82 -17.33 59.08
CA SER A 1100 21.44 -17.76 60.35
C SER A 1100 21.39 -16.76 61.51
N SER A 1101 20.47 -15.80 61.46
CA SER A 1101 19.79 -15.39 62.69
C SER A 1101 18.35 -15.04 62.38
N ALA A 1102 17.45 -16.03 62.52
CA ALA A 1102 16.13 -15.69 63.01
C ALA A 1102 16.34 -15.04 64.38
N GLU A 1103 16.58 -13.72 64.42
CA GLU A 1103 16.44 -12.96 65.64
C GLU A 1103 14.97 -13.15 66.03
N THR A 1104 14.73 -14.08 66.94
CA THR A 1104 13.43 -14.31 67.54
C THR A 1104 12.99 -12.96 68.09
N ALA A 1105 11.94 -12.41 67.47
CA ALA A 1105 11.37 -11.14 67.90
C ALA A 1105 10.97 -11.27 69.38
N HIS A 1106 11.53 -10.42 70.22
CA HIS A 1106 11.20 -10.38 71.64
C HIS A 1106 9.70 -10.13 71.77
N SER A 1107 8.99 -10.87 72.63
CA SER A 1107 7.53 -10.75 72.79
C SER A 1107 7.07 -9.33 73.17
N GLU A 1108 7.96 -8.55 73.78
CA GLU A 1108 7.75 -7.16 74.19
C GLU A 1108 8.21 -6.11 73.14
N ALA A 1109 8.65 -6.53 71.95
CA ALA A 1109 8.92 -5.64 70.82
C ALA A 1109 7.61 -5.29 70.08
N TYR A 1110 6.77 -4.48 70.71
CA TYR A 1110 5.43 -4.16 70.22
C TYR A 1110 5.46 -3.35 68.91
N ILE A 1111 4.43 -3.54 68.07
CA ILE A 1111 4.38 -2.99 66.70
C ILE A 1111 3.28 -1.94 66.49
N THR A 1112 2.52 -1.62 67.55
CA THR A 1112 1.45 -0.63 67.58
C THR A 1112 1.76 0.43 68.63
N SER A 1113 1.41 1.69 68.36
CA SER A 1113 1.70 2.80 69.25
C SER A 1113 1.01 2.64 70.61
N LYS A 1114 1.75 2.89 71.69
CA LYS A 1114 1.27 2.81 73.08
C LYS A 1114 1.77 4.02 73.86
N LEU A 1115 1.09 4.31 74.97
CA LEU A 1115 1.58 5.27 75.95
C LEU A 1115 2.88 4.75 76.55
N LEU A 1116 3.93 5.57 76.56
CA LEU A 1116 5.16 5.19 77.26
C LEU A 1116 4.92 5.20 78.78
N PRO A 1117 5.34 4.15 79.52
CA PRO A 1117 5.23 4.11 80.97
C PRO A 1117 5.77 5.35 81.67
N SER A 1118 5.17 5.73 82.80
CA SER A 1118 5.63 6.86 83.62
C SER A 1118 7.06 6.68 84.15
N ASP A 1119 7.58 5.45 84.20
CA ASP A 1119 8.94 5.16 84.68
C ASP A 1119 10.04 5.75 83.77
N PHE A 1120 9.71 6.05 82.51
CA PHE A 1120 10.59 6.81 81.62
C PHE A 1120 10.80 8.25 82.11
N ASN A 1121 9.87 8.82 82.92
CA ASN A 1121 10.00 10.14 83.53
C ASN A 1121 11.07 10.23 84.63
N ASN A 1122 11.39 9.10 85.28
CA ASN A 1122 12.33 9.06 86.39
C ASN A 1122 13.78 8.82 85.94
N LEU A 1123 14.00 8.67 84.64
CA LEU A 1123 15.32 8.71 84.05
C LEU A 1123 15.80 10.18 84.09
N HIS A 1124 16.35 10.62 85.22
CA HIS A 1124 17.15 11.85 85.28
C HIS A 1124 18.48 11.60 84.52
N ILE A 1125 18.43 11.64 83.19
CA ILE A 1125 19.57 11.32 82.32
C ILE A 1125 20.66 12.42 82.38
N ASP A 1126 20.37 13.58 82.98
CA ASP A 1126 21.34 14.66 83.21
C ASP A 1126 22.53 14.26 84.14
N ASN A 1127 22.51 13.07 84.76
CA ASN A 1127 23.58 12.57 85.65
C ASN A 1127 24.44 11.41 85.09
N LEU A 1128 24.25 10.99 83.83
CA LEU A 1128 25.15 10.01 83.21
C LEU A 1128 26.35 10.71 82.54
N ASN A 1129 27.34 11.06 83.36
CA ASN A 1129 28.68 11.41 82.90
C ASN A 1129 29.29 10.21 82.15
N PHE A 1130 29.61 10.39 80.86
CA PHE A 1130 30.60 9.56 80.18
C PHE A 1130 31.46 10.41 79.23
N ASP A 1131 32.54 10.95 79.79
CA ASP A 1131 33.79 11.16 79.07
C ASP A 1131 34.34 9.79 78.64
N GLY A 1132 34.62 9.60 77.35
CA GLY A 1132 35.23 8.36 76.88
C GLY A 1132 35.36 8.24 75.37
N HIS A 1133 36.45 8.80 74.82
CA HIS A 1133 37.13 8.46 73.57
C HIS A 1133 36.44 7.52 72.55
N ARG A 1134 36.00 8.07 71.41
CA ARG A 1134 36.66 7.89 70.10
C ARG A 1134 36.00 8.73 69.01
#